data_AF-A0ABD1J0X3-F1
#
_entry.id   AF-A0ABD1J0X3-F1
#
_cell.length_a   1.000
_cell.length_b   1.000
_cell.length_c   1.000
_cell.angle_alpha   90.00
_cell.angle_beta   90.00
_cell.angle_gamma   90.00
#
_symmetry.space_group_name_H-M   'P 1'
#
loop_
_entity.id
_entity.type
_entity.pdbx_description
1 polymer ?
#
loop_
_entity_poly.entity_id
_entity_poly.type
_entity_poly.pdbx_seq_one_letter_code
_entity_poly.pdbx_strand_id
1 'polypeptide(L)'
;MDGFTSSPGEKTFEVKIWSPTEPFSRIWVQVLDRNDGSFVVRYRMYASYTDLHVQVLLQDKNVAQSPYVLKGAVYHEGCDCPEPDGAVWAEQMHCPASFAQIDRDLAAFPEVHLQSMAQEIPHRFGQRHSLCHYTIRDNKVYIKTHGEHVGFRIFMDAILLSLTRKVRLPDLEFFVNLGDWPLEKRRSPEKLHPILSWCGSNDTQDIVMPTYDLTESVLETMGRVSLDMLSVQGNSGPVWARKNSSAIWRGRDSRRERLELVKMARIHPHVLDAAFTNFFFFQHDPDLYGPLVKHMSFFSFFKYKYQINIDGTVAAYRLPYLLVGGSVVLKQDSPYYEHFYSQLRPWQHYIPFKADLSDLLDKIRWARNHDDEARKIALAGQEFARTHLMGDNIFCYYFRLFQEYAKRQVTEPEVREGMELVEQPKDDLFPCYCHHTQLVNSSTVDGAVQLVFTRLLPRRHAQNPMAECSEETVKIPFGEKCLDAVVTIPDEVAQVRSVLLLTHGAGGDMNFRHLVSLAQAVAARGHLCMRFTCKALNLAHRVKAYRAALKYLKSHDRFTITSFFLGGRSMGARAAVSLTRHLEEEGDECVRGVVCVSFPLHPPAQTHTHQQRSEDLRALSQQPLLFISGTADNMCERKLLEKVVQGMQAPTAVRWIEGASHGLAVRGRAEEAVLEEVNTHITDWMCQQALQ
;
A
#
# COMPACT_ATOMS: atom_id res chain seq x y z
N MET A 1 8.94 27.74 27.21
CA MET A 1 8.44 26.44 27.69
C MET A 1 8.70 25.43 26.59
N ASP A 2 9.38 24.36 26.97
CA ASP A 2 10.03 23.39 26.12
C ASP A 2 9.05 22.71 25.16
N GLY A 3 9.47 22.55 23.90
CA GLY A 3 8.70 21.78 22.92
C GLY A 3 8.47 20.36 23.43
N PHE A 4 7.38 19.73 22.98
CA PHE A 4 7.17 18.31 23.26
C PHE A 4 8.39 17.53 22.76
N THR A 5 9.23 17.07 23.68
CA THR A 5 10.31 16.12 23.40
C THR A 5 9.79 14.68 23.41
N SER A 6 8.48 14.50 23.63
CA SER A 6 7.79 13.22 23.75
C SER A 6 6.39 13.30 23.14
N SER A 7 5.97 12.24 22.46
CA SER A 7 4.63 12.15 21.88
C SER A 7 3.53 12.24 22.97
N PRO A 8 2.45 13.00 22.72
CA PRO A 8 1.25 13.01 23.57
C PRO A 8 0.32 11.80 23.35
N GLY A 9 0.66 10.91 22.40
CA GLY A 9 -0.07 9.69 22.07
C GLY A 9 -0.92 9.81 20.80
N GLU A 10 -1.31 8.65 20.27
CA GLU A 10 -2.23 8.55 19.14
C GLU A 10 -3.59 9.20 19.47
N LYS A 11 -4.28 9.71 18.43
CA LYS A 11 -5.57 10.41 18.54
C LYS A 11 -5.55 11.71 19.35
N THR A 12 -4.36 12.23 19.70
CA THR A 12 -4.24 13.55 20.35
C THR A 12 -4.85 14.67 19.51
N PHE A 13 -4.68 14.58 18.19
CA PHE A 13 -5.18 15.55 17.23
C PHE A 13 -6.27 14.94 16.37
N GLU A 14 -7.33 15.70 16.18
CA GLU A 14 -8.31 15.45 15.14
C GLU A 14 -8.00 16.40 13.96
N VAL A 15 -8.08 15.89 12.74
CA VAL A 15 -7.88 16.71 11.53
C VAL A 15 -9.07 16.54 10.61
N LYS A 16 -9.69 17.67 10.27
CA LYS A 16 -10.80 17.75 9.31
C LYS A 16 -10.32 18.49 8.08
N ILE A 17 -10.59 17.94 6.90
CA ILE A 17 -10.29 18.59 5.62
C ILE A 17 -11.57 18.66 4.80
N TRP A 18 -11.94 19.87 4.38
CA TRP A 18 -13.14 20.10 3.57
C TRP A 18 -12.98 21.32 2.65
N SER A 19 -13.88 21.48 1.70
CA SER A 19 -14.06 22.71 0.92
C SER A 19 -15.38 23.37 1.32
N PRO A 20 -15.40 24.66 1.70
CA PRO A 20 -16.63 25.37 2.05
C PRO A 20 -17.60 25.54 0.86
N THR A 21 -17.12 25.40 -0.39
CA THR A 21 -17.97 25.52 -1.58
C THR A 21 -18.76 24.25 -1.87
N GLU A 22 -18.44 23.13 -1.22
CA GLU A 22 -19.07 21.83 -1.43
C GLU A 22 -19.76 21.34 -0.15
N PRO A 23 -21.00 20.82 -0.23
CA PRO A 23 -21.71 20.30 0.94
C PRO A 23 -21.05 19.06 1.54
N PHE A 24 -20.30 18.29 0.73
CA PHE A 24 -19.59 17.09 1.17
C PHE A 24 -18.24 16.94 0.46
N SER A 25 -17.15 16.96 1.22
CA SER A 25 -15.81 16.69 0.69
C SER A 25 -15.43 15.22 0.87
N ARG A 26 -15.20 14.53 -0.25
CA ARG A 26 -14.68 13.15 -0.30
C ARG A 26 -13.17 13.14 -0.13
N ILE A 27 -12.73 13.25 1.12
CA ILE A 27 -11.32 13.26 1.49
C ILE A 27 -11.11 12.26 2.62
N TRP A 28 -10.29 11.24 2.38
CA TRP A 28 -9.86 10.33 3.44
C TRP A 28 -8.65 10.94 4.15
N VAL A 29 -8.70 11.05 5.48
CA VAL A 29 -7.64 11.62 6.31
C VAL A 29 -7.13 10.58 7.30
N GLN A 30 -5.82 10.56 7.52
CA GLN A 30 -5.19 9.79 8.58
C GLN A 30 -4.08 10.61 9.26
N VAL A 31 -4.09 10.57 10.59
CA VAL A 31 -3.07 11.18 11.44
C VAL A 31 -2.16 10.08 11.98
N LEU A 32 -0.85 10.25 11.80
CA LEU A 32 0.18 9.32 12.24
C LEU A 32 1.08 10.00 13.26
N ASP A 33 1.29 9.34 14.40
CA ASP A 33 2.21 9.80 15.44
C ASP A 33 3.63 9.26 15.15
N ARG A 34 4.62 10.14 15.02
CA ARG A 34 6.02 9.75 14.79
C ARG A 34 6.74 9.34 16.08
N ASN A 35 6.09 9.46 17.24
CA ASN A 35 6.63 9.18 18.56
C ASN A 35 7.83 10.07 18.97
N ASP A 36 8.09 11.14 18.23
CA ASP A 36 9.16 12.11 18.47
C ASP A 36 8.62 13.52 18.82
N GLY A 37 7.31 13.62 19.10
CA GLY A 37 6.60 14.88 19.33
C GLY A 37 6.07 15.55 18.06
N SER A 38 6.28 14.95 16.89
CA SER A 38 5.70 15.38 15.61
C SER A 38 4.68 14.38 15.06
N PHE A 39 3.79 14.88 14.19
CA PHE A 39 2.69 14.12 13.60
C PHE A 39 2.71 14.31 12.08
N VAL A 40 2.30 13.27 11.36
CA VAL A 40 2.07 13.32 9.92
C VAL A 40 0.57 13.26 9.67
N VAL A 41 0.03 14.28 9.03
CA VAL A 41 -1.32 14.24 8.47
C VAL A 41 -1.18 13.85 7.01
N ARG A 42 -1.77 12.72 6.64
CA ARG A 42 -1.88 12.30 5.25
C ARG A 42 -3.34 12.29 4.83
N TYR A 43 -3.60 12.67 3.59
CA TYR A 43 -4.95 12.68 3.05
C TYR A 43 -4.96 12.23 1.60
N ARG A 44 -6.09 11.66 1.18
CA ARG A 44 -6.37 11.28 -0.20
C ARG A 44 -7.69 11.89 -0.63
N MET A 45 -7.65 12.68 -1.70
CA MET A 45 -8.85 13.24 -2.29
C MET A 45 -9.39 12.31 -3.38
N TYR A 46 -10.70 12.18 -3.43
CA TYR A 46 -11.42 11.45 -4.48
C TYR A 46 -12.20 12.37 -5.42
N ALA A 47 -12.17 13.69 -5.17
CA ALA A 47 -12.73 14.72 -6.02
C ALA A 47 -11.83 15.97 -5.95
N SER A 48 -11.97 16.88 -6.92
CA SER A 48 -11.22 18.14 -6.97
C SER A 48 -12.04 19.26 -6.33
N TYR A 49 -11.37 20.25 -5.74
CA TYR A 49 -12.01 21.36 -5.01
C TYR A 49 -11.41 22.70 -5.42
N THR A 50 -12.17 23.79 -5.24
CA THR A 50 -11.70 25.15 -5.57
C THR A 50 -10.88 25.81 -4.45
N ASP A 51 -10.97 25.24 -3.25
CA ASP A 51 -10.19 25.55 -2.06
C ASP A 51 -10.22 24.35 -1.10
N LEU A 52 -9.31 24.32 -0.14
CA LEU A 52 -9.33 23.33 0.94
C LEU A 52 -9.02 23.98 2.28
N HIS A 53 -9.85 23.68 3.26
CA HIS A 53 -9.69 24.07 4.65
C HIS A 53 -9.20 22.86 5.43
N VAL A 54 -8.03 22.99 6.08
CA VAL A 54 -7.43 22.00 6.96
C VAL A 54 -7.56 22.48 8.39
N GLN A 55 -8.48 21.88 9.15
CA GLN A 55 -8.66 22.17 10.56
C GLN A 55 -7.99 21.10 11.42
N VAL A 56 -7.16 21.55 12.36
CA VAL A 56 -6.42 20.73 13.31
C VAL A 56 -6.92 21.09 14.69
N LEU A 57 -7.52 20.11 15.35
CA LEU A 57 -8.18 20.26 16.64
C LEU A 57 -7.41 19.48 17.71
N LEU A 58 -7.28 20.09 18.88
CA LEU A 58 -6.91 19.45 20.13
C LEU A 58 -8.06 19.64 21.11
N GLN A 59 -8.77 18.56 21.47
CA GLN A 59 -9.96 18.62 22.33
C GLN A 59 -10.97 19.67 21.84
N ASP A 60 -11.35 19.58 20.57
CA ASP A 60 -12.29 20.49 19.88
C ASP A 60 -11.83 21.96 19.76
N LYS A 61 -10.58 22.27 20.11
CA LYS A 61 -10.01 23.61 19.96
C LYS A 61 -8.99 23.66 18.84
N ASN A 62 -9.12 24.68 17.99
CA ASN A 62 -8.14 24.95 16.95
C ASN A 62 -6.73 25.05 17.54
N VAL A 63 -5.79 24.35 16.89
CA VAL A 63 -4.38 24.43 17.21
C VAL A 63 -3.74 25.56 16.40
N ALA A 64 -3.02 26.46 17.08
CA ALA A 64 -2.33 27.58 16.45
C ALA A 64 -3.27 28.39 15.52
N GLN A 65 -2.94 28.53 14.24
CA GLN A 65 -3.68 29.35 13.27
C GLN A 65 -4.79 28.57 12.55
N SER A 66 -5.10 27.34 12.99
CA SER A 66 -6.12 26.52 12.37
C SER A 66 -7.52 27.19 12.39
N PRO A 67 -8.34 27.08 11.32
CA PRO A 67 -8.12 26.32 10.08
C PRO A 67 -7.13 26.98 9.11
N TYR A 68 -6.36 26.15 8.42
CA TYR A 68 -5.45 26.56 7.36
C TYR A 68 -6.16 26.47 6.01
N VAL A 69 -6.04 27.50 5.18
CA VAL A 69 -6.77 27.58 3.92
C VAL A 69 -5.79 27.48 2.75
N LEU A 70 -5.91 26.40 1.98
CA LEU A 70 -5.29 26.24 0.67
C LEU A 70 -6.23 26.89 -0.35
N LYS A 71 -5.82 28.07 -0.84
CA LYS A 71 -6.58 28.82 -1.85
C LYS A 71 -6.25 28.31 -3.25
N GLY A 72 -7.26 28.26 -4.11
CA GLY A 72 -7.11 27.85 -5.50
C GLY A 72 -7.43 26.37 -5.72
N ALA A 73 -7.59 26.01 -7.01
CA ALA A 73 -8.01 24.67 -7.38
C ALA A 73 -7.00 23.61 -6.91
N VAL A 74 -7.50 22.61 -6.18
CA VAL A 74 -6.73 21.44 -5.74
C VAL A 74 -7.33 20.22 -6.43
N TYR A 75 -6.52 19.54 -7.22
CA TYR A 75 -6.96 18.45 -8.07
C TYR A 75 -6.68 17.08 -7.44
N HIS A 76 -7.62 16.15 -7.57
CA HIS A 76 -7.38 14.75 -7.18
C HIS A 76 -6.47 14.04 -8.17
N GLU A 77 -5.88 12.90 -7.78
CA GLU A 77 -4.85 12.18 -8.56
C GLU A 77 -5.30 11.76 -9.98
N GLY A 78 -6.59 11.47 -10.16
CA GLY A 78 -7.15 11.07 -11.46
C GLY A 78 -7.50 12.26 -12.36
N CYS A 79 -7.39 13.49 -11.88
CA CYS A 79 -7.73 14.67 -12.65
C CYS A 79 -6.68 14.98 -13.72
N ASP A 80 -7.11 15.11 -14.97
CA ASP A 80 -6.27 15.48 -16.11
C ASP A 80 -6.32 17.00 -16.35
N CYS A 81 -5.61 17.74 -15.49
CA CYS A 81 -5.46 19.19 -15.58
C CYS A 81 -3.98 19.56 -15.47
N PRO A 82 -3.18 19.29 -16.53
CA PRO A 82 -1.76 19.57 -16.48
C PRO A 82 -1.49 21.06 -16.47
N GLU A 83 -0.59 21.48 -15.57
CA GLU A 83 0.01 22.80 -15.61
C GLU A 83 0.74 22.98 -16.96
N PRO A 84 0.34 23.98 -17.80
CA PRO A 84 0.96 24.19 -19.10
C PRO A 84 2.43 24.61 -19.02
N ASP A 85 2.85 25.32 -17.96
CA ASP A 85 4.23 25.75 -17.79
C ASP A 85 4.96 24.88 -16.76
N GLY A 86 5.86 24.03 -17.27
CA GLY A 86 6.67 23.17 -16.42
C GLY A 86 7.58 23.92 -15.42
N ALA A 87 7.96 25.18 -15.68
CA ALA A 87 8.73 25.97 -14.73
C ALA A 87 7.87 26.38 -13.52
N VAL A 88 6.62 26.78 -13.76
CA VAL A 88 5.63 27.09 -12.71
C VAL A 88 5.35 25.85 -11.87
N TRP A 89 5.12 24.70 -12.51
CA TRP A 89 4.89 23.45 -11.78
C TRP A 89 6.09 23.06 -10.91
N ALA A 90 7.32 23.20 -11.42
CA ALA A 90 8.54 22.89 -10.67
C ALA A 90 8.75 23.82 -9.47
N GLU A 91 8.42 25.12 -9.62
CA GLU A 91 8.48 26.08 -8.52
C GLU A 91 7.46 25.73 -7.43
N GLN A 92 6.21 25.43 -7.80
CA GLN A 92 5.16 25.03 -6.85
C GLN A 92 5.49 23.73 -6.11
N MET A 93 6.08 22.76 -6.81
CA MET A 93 6.56 21.50 -6.22
C MET A 93 7.88 21.65 -5.45
N HIS A 94 8.47 22.85 -5.42
CA HIS A 94 9.77 23.13 -4.81
C HIS A 94 10.88 22.19 -5.33
N CYS A 95 10.82 21.86 -6.62
CA CYS A 95 11.77 20.93 -7.21
C CYS A 95 13.20 21.51 -7.20
N PRO A 96 14.20 20.71 -6.79
CA PRO A 96 15.60 21.08 -6.97
C PRO A 96 15.90 21.48 -8.41
N ALA A 97 16.83 22.43 -8.58
CA ALA A 97 17.24 22.90 -9.91
C ALA A 97 17.89 21.77 -10.73
N SER A 98 18.68 20.91 -10.08
CA SER A 98 19.23 19.70 -10.66
C SER A 98 19.34 18.57 -9.63
N PHE A 99 19.57 17.36 -10.13
CA PHE A 99 19.92 16.20 -9.31
C PHE A 99 21.27 15.67 -9.79
N ALA A 100 22.24 15.58 -8.88
CA ALA A 100 23.60 15.17 -9.21
C ALA A 100 23.70 13.77 -9.88
N GLN A 101 22.73 12.89 -9.61
CA GLN A 101 22.64 11.59 -10.28
C GLN A 101 22.24 11.73 -11.75
N ILE A 102 21.22 12.54 -12.06
CA ILE A 102 20.77 12.82 -13.43
C ILE A 102 21.91 13.46 -14.23
N ASP A 103 22.57 14.47 -13.65
CA ASP A 103 23.68 15.18 -14.29
C ASP A 103 24.83 14.22 -14.64
N ARG A 104 25.13 13.28 -13.73
CA ARG A 104 26.17 12.26 -13.92
C ARG A 104 25.79 11.27 -15.02
N ASP A 105 24.58 10.72 -14.97
CA ASP A 105 24.14 9.68 -15.89
C ASP A 105 24.00 10.22 -17.32
N LEU A 106 23.50 11.45 -17.46
CA LEU A 106 23.35 12.11 -18.75
C LEU A 106 24.64 12.70 -19.32
N ALA A 107 25.73 12.77 -18.54
CA ALA A 107 27.02 13.28 -19.03
C ALA A 107 27.61 12.40 -20.14
N ALA A 108 27.29 11.10 -20.16
CA ALA A 108 27.70 10.18 -21.21
C ALA A 108 26.90 10.33 -22.52
N PHE A 109 25.82 11.11 -22.50
CA PHE A 109 24.88 11.26 -23.62
C PHE A 109 24.63 12.75 -23.94
N PRO A 110 25.64 13.49 -24.43
CA PRO A 110 25.45 14.89 -24.79
C PRO A 110 24.44 15.07 -25.94
N GLU A 111 24.38 14.09 -26.84
CA GLU A 111 23.45 14.03 -27.96
C GLU A 111 22.76 12.67 -28.00
N VAL A 112 21.48 12.69 -28.35
CA VAL A 112 20.57 11.55 -28.34
C VAL A 112 19.91 11.46 -29.72
N HIS A 113 20.41 10.54 -30.56
CA HIS A 113 19.93 10.37 -31.94
C HIS A 113 18.77 9.37 -32.02
N LEU A 114 17.53 9.86 -32.08
CA LEU A 114 16.29 9.07 -32.02
C LEU A 114 16.22 7.96 -33.08
N GLN A 115 16.47 8.30 -34.35
CA GLN A 115 16.37 7.31 -35.43
C GLN A 115 17.34 6.13 -35.25
N SER A 116 18.58 6.43 -34.84
CA SER A 116 19.60 5.42 -34.64
C SER A 116 19.32 4.58 -33.40
N MET A 117 18.89 5.20 -32.29
CA MET A 117 18.56 4.46 -31.07
C MET A 117 17.40 3.49 -31.32
N ALA A 118 16.35 3.95 -32.02
CA ALA A 118 15.14 3.18 -32.28
C ALA A 118 15.39 1.92 -33.11
N GLN A 119 16.45 1.91 -33.92
CA GLN A 119 16.89 0.74 -34.68
C GLN A 119 17.85 -0.15 -33.88
N GLU A 120 18.84 0.45 -33.24
CA GLU A 120 19.96 -0.29 -32.63
C GLU A 120 19.62 -0.89 -31.26
N ILE A 121 18.84 -0.19 -30.42
CA ILE A 121 18.50 -0.64 -29.07
C ILE A 121 17.64 -1.91 -29.12
N PRO A 122 16.54 -1.99 -29.89
CA PRO A 122 15.78 -3.24 -30.03
C PRO A 122 16.59 -4.39 -30.60
N HIS A 123 17.50 -4.12 -31.54
CA HIS A 123 18.39 -5.14 -32.09
C HIS A 123 19.35 -5.69 -31.02
N ARG A 124 19.92 -4.84 -30.16
CA ARG A 124 20.84 -5.26 -29.11
C ARG A 124 20.14 -5.95 -27.94
N PHE A 125 19.02 -5.39 -27.48
CA PHE A 125 18.43 -5.76 -26.19
C PHE A 125 17.04 -6.36 -26.29
N GLY A 126 16.27 -6.00 -27.33
CA GLY A 126 14.85 -6.31 -27.47
C GLY A 126 14.49 -7.78 -27.73
N GLN A 127 15.46 -8.68 -27.92
CA GLN A 127 15.19 -10.12 -28.04
C GLN A 127 15.35 -10.88 -26.71
N ARG A 128 16.23 -10.40 -25.82
CA ARG A 128 16.64 -11.14 -24.60
C ARG A 128 16.24 -10.45 -23.31
N HIS A 129 15.84 -9.18 -23.39
CA HIS A 129 15.49 -8.36 -22.24
C HIS A 129 14.10 -7.79 -22.39
N SER A 130 13.43 -7.56 -21.26
CA SER A 130 12.15 -6.87 -21.20
C SER A 130 12.39 -5.37 -21.35
N LEU A 131 11.95 -4.80 -22.46
CA LEU A 131 12.30 -3.43 -22.86
C LEU A 131 11.06 -2.71 -23.40
N CYS A 132 10.89 -1.44 -23.05
CA CYS A 132 9.81 -0.60 -23.58
C CYS A 132 10.39 0.62 -24.27
N HIS A 133 9.89 0.91 -25.46
CA HIS A 133 10.14 2.12 -26.21
C HIS A 133 8.96 3.06 -26.02
N TYR A 134 9.18 4.19 -25.34
CA TYR A 134 8.15 5.19 -25.10
C TYR A 134 8.37 6.41 -25.99
N THR A 135 7.26 6.98 -26.46
CA THR A 135 7.21 8.33 -27.03
C THR A 135 6.18 9.14 -26.24
N ILE A 136 6.55 10.30 -25.71
CA ILE A 136 5.62 11.31 -25.24
C ILE A 136 5.51 12.35 -26.35
N ARG A 137 4.32 12.51 -26.93
CA ARG A 137 4.05 13.50 -27.97
C ARG A 137 2.75 14.22 -27.66
N ASP A 138 2.80 15.55 -27.65
CA ASP A 138 1.67 16.41 -27.31
C ASP A 138 1.04 16.03 -25.96
N ASN A 139 1.90 15.75 -24.98
CA ASN A 139 1.55 15.30 -23.63
C ASN A 139 0.78 13.96 -23.56
N LYS A 140 0.80 13.16 -24.63
CA LYS A 140 0.25 11.79 -24.67
C LYS A 140 1.36 10.77 -24.69
N VAL A 141 1.13 9.64 -24.04
CA VAL A 141 2.13 8.57 -23.88
C VAL A 141 1.85 7.45 -24.87
N TYR A 142 2.83 7.12 -25.69
CA TYR A 142 2.81 6.03 -26.65
C TYR A 142 3.89 5.02 -26.31
N ILE A 143 3.67 3.74 -26.60
CA ILE A 143 4.60 2.68 -26.23
C ILE A 143 4.66 1.57 -27.27
N LYS A 144 5.86 1.02 -27.46
CA LYS A 144 6.11 -0.25 -28.12
C LYS A 144 6.97 -1.14 -27.23
N THR A 145 6.53 -2.37 -26.98
CA THR A 145 7.24 -3.32 -26.13
C THR A 145 8.15 -4.23 -26.95
N HIS A 146 9.30 -4.60 -26.39
CA HIS A 146 10.28 -5.50 -26.98
C HIS A 146 10.69 -6.59 -25.97
N GLY A 147 10.80 -7.83 -26.44
CA GLY A 147 11.21 -8.98 -25.64
C GLY A 147 10.08 -9.67 -24.89
N GLU A 148 10.45 -10.65 -24.06
CA GLU A 148 9.51 -11.42 -23.23
C GLU A 148 9.32 -10.75 -21.85
N HIS A 149 8.22 -11.04 -21.15
CA HIS A 149 7.95 -10.59 -19.77
C HIS A 149 7.86 -9.06 -19.53
N VAL A 150 7.28 -8.31 -20.48
CA VAL A 150 7.09 -6.85 -20.37
C VAL A 150 5.99 -6.39 -19.40
N GLY A 151 5.46 -7.28 -18.55
CA GLY A 151 4.35 -6.98 -17.64
C GLY A 151 4.65 -5.90 -16.59
N PHE A 152 5.93 -5.67 -16.28
CA PHE A 152 6.35 -4.60 -15.36
C PHE A 152 6.18 -3.20 -15.95
N ARG A 153 5.81 -3.05 -17.23
CA ARG A 153 5.48 -1.76 -17.84
C ARG A 153 4.40 -0.99 -17.09
N ILE A 154 3.51 -1.70 -16.38
CA ILE A 154 2.42 -1.09 -15.60
C ILE A 154 2.93 -0.02 -14.62
N PHE A 155 4.13 -0.19 -14.07
CA PHE A 155 4.70 0.77 -13.13
C PHE A 155 5.21 2.04 -13.81
N MET A 156 5.83 1.88 -14.98
CA MET A 156 6.29 3.01 -15.79
C MET A 156 5.12 3.77 -16.40
N ASP A 157 4.13 3.04 -16.94
CA ASP A 157 2.89 3.59 -17.47
C ASP A 157 2.19 4.45 -16.39
N ALA A 158 2.10 3.96 -15.15
CA ALA A 158 1.43 4.68 -14.05
C ALA A 158 2.06 6.05 -13.74
N ILE A 159 3.39 6.13 -13.64
CA ILE A 159 4.07 7.40 -13.33
C ILE A 159 4.05 8.37 -14.52
N LEU A 160 4.19 7.87 -15.75
CA LEU A 160 4.10 8.70 -16.95
C LEU A 160 2.71 9.35 -17.06
N LEU A 161 1.65 8.55 -16.93
CA LEU A 161 0.27 9.05 -16.95
C LEU A 161 0.01 10.02 -15.78
N SER A 162 0.55 9.75 -14.59
CA SER A 162 0.42 10.63 -13.43
C SER A 162 1.09 11.99 -13.63
N LEU A 163 2.27 12.02 -14.25
CA LEU A 163 2.98 13.24 -14.59
C LEU A 163 2.25 14.03 -15.68
N THR A 164 1.83 13.39 -16.77
CA THR A 164 1.15 14.08 -17.88
C THR A 164 -0.22 14.64 -17.47
N ARG A 165 -0.85 14.14 -16.39
CA ARG A 165 -2.05 14.74 -15.78
C ARG A 165 -1.75 16.01 -14.95
N LYS A 166 -0.52 16.16 -14.45
CA LYS A 166 -0.12 17.23 -13.52
C LYS A 166 0.64 18.37 -14.20
N VAL A 167 1.41 18.06 -15.23
CA VAL A 167 2.26 19.02 -15.93
C VAL A 167 2.46 18.59 -17.36
N ARG A 168 2.49 19.56 -18.29
CA ARG A 168 2.88 19.27 -19.66
C ARG A 168 4.36 18.89 -19.73
N LEU A 169 4.63 17.66 -20.13
CA LEU A 169 5.98 17.19 -20.39
C LEU A 169 6.46 17.63 -21.78
N PRO A 170 7.78 17.84 -21.98
CA PRO A 170 8.32 18.03 -23.32
C PRO A 170 8.11 16.76 -24.16
N ASP A 171 8.12 16.92 -25.48
CA ASP A 171 8.10 15.76 -26.37
C ASP A 171 9.39 14.95 -26.19
N LEU A 172 9.25 13.64 -26.07
CA LEU A 172 10.31 12.72 -25.66
C LEU A 172 10.20 11.39 -26.39
N GLU A 173 11.33 10.77 -26.70
CA GLU A 173 11.43 9.38 -27.17
C GLU A 173 12.60 8.69 -26.46
N PHE A 174 12.31 7.60 -25.74
CA PHE A 174 13.29 6.95 -24.87
C PHE A 174 13.00 5.47 -24.65
N PHE A 175 14.01 4.75 -24.18
CA PHE A 175 13.91 3.34 -23.84
C PHE A 175 14.01 3.11 -22.34
N VAL A 176 13.14 2.23 -21.84
CA VAL A 176 13.10 1.79 -20.45
C VAL A 176 13.36 0.29 -20.37
N ASN A 177 14.40 -0.08 -19.64
CA ASN A 177 14.66 -1.46 -19.23
C ASN A 177 13.71 -1.83 -18.08
N LEU A 178 12.99 -2.94 -18.25
CA LEU A 178 12.08 -3.50 -17.25
C LEU A 178 12.68 -4.69 -16.48
N GLY A 179 13.95 -5.04 -16.74
CA GLY A 179 14.67 -6.08 -16.01
C GLY A 179 15.37 -5.56 -14.76
N ASP A 180 15.79 -6.50 -13.89
CA ASP A 180 16.58 -6.17 -12.70
C ASP A 180 17.96 -5.59 -13.06
N TRP A 181 18.65 -6.19 -14.05
CA TRP A 181 20.04 -5.84 -14.39
C TRP A 181 20.12 -4.64 -15.34
N PRO A 182 21.02 -3.66 -15.08
CA PRO A 182 21.35 -2.62 -16.06
C PRO A 182 22.02 -3.22 -17.30
N LEU A 183 21.86 -2.56 -18.45
CA LEU A 183 22.12 -3.13 -19.77
C LEU A 183 23.36 -2.56 -20.49
N GLU A 184 23.62 -1.26 -20.41
CA GLU A 184 24.63 -0.61 -21.25
C GLU A 184 26.02 -0.71 -20.62
N LYS A 185 26.75 -1.78 -20.97
CA LYS A 185 28.12 -2.04 -20.46
C LYS A 185 29.23 -1.40 -21.28
N ARG A 186 28.92 -0.86 -22.46
CA ARG A 186 29.92 -0.23 -23.32
C ARG A 186 30.50 1.03 -22.67
N ARG A 187 31.69 1.42 -23.10
CA ARG A 187 32.36 2.66 -22.66
C ARG A 187 32.89 3.44 -23.86
N SER A 188 33.07 4.74 -23.69
CA SER A 188 33.74 5.56 -24.71
C SER A 188 35.09 4.95 -25.11
N PRO A 189 35.42 4.84 -26.43
CA PRO A 189 34.77 5.50 -27.57
C PRO A 189 33.66 4.67 -28.25
N GLU A 190 33.23 3.54 -27.68
CA GLU A 190 32.11 2.78 -28.25
C GLU A 190 30.82 3.61 -28.24
N LYS A 191 29.96 3.35 -29.23
CA LYS A 191 28.64 3.97 -29.30
C LYS A 191 27.73 3.44 -28.18
N LEU A 192 27.40 4.34 -27.25
CA LEU A 192 26.51 4.11 -26.12
C LEU A 192 25.06 4.32 -26.51
N HIS A 193 24.15 3.61 -25.85
CA HIS A 193 22.71 3.80 -25.96
C HIS A 193 22.11 4.29 -24.64
N PRO A 194 21.31 5.37 -24.65
CA PRO A 194 20.69 5.89 -23.44
C PRO A 194 19.50 5.01 -23.06
N ILE A 195 19.65 4.23 -21.99
CA ILE A 195 18.62 3.32 -21.48
C ILE A 195 18.29 3.72 -20.04
N LEU A 196 17.02 3.97 -19.76
CA LEU A 196 16.54 4.24 -18.40
C LEU A 196 16.34 2.90 -17.66
N SER A 197 16.91 2.79 -16.46
CA SER A 197 16.85 1.58 -15.62
C SER A 197 16.56 1.93 -14.16
N TRP A 198 15.90 1.03 -13.42
CA TRP A 198 15.65 1.23 -11.98
C TRP A 198 16.90 1.07 -11.10
N CYS A 199 17.93 0.43 -11.62
CA CYS A 199 19.20 0.21 -10.93
C CYS A 199 20.36 0.45 -11.89
N GLY A 200 21.38 1.17 -11.42
CA GLY A 200 22.67 1.31 -12.11
C GLY A 200 23.74 0.40 -11.52
N SER A 201 24.91 0.37 -12.16
CA SER A 201 26.10 -0.27 -11.63
C SER A 201 27.37 0.47 -12.01
N ASN A 202 28.48 0.22 -11.31
CA ASN A 202 29.80 0.78 -11.64
C ASN A 202 30.31 0.33 -13.03
N ASP A 203 29.69 -0.69 -13.61
CA ASP A 203 30.07 -1.28 -14.89
C ASP A 203 29.12 -0.92 -16.04
N THR A 204 28.11 -0.08 -15.79
CA THR A 204 27.10 0.29 -16.78
C THR A 204 26.93 1.80 -16.90
N GLN A 205 26.34 2.24 -18.00
CA GLN A 205 26.03 3.63 -18.33
C GLN A 205 24.53 3.92 -18.38
N ASP A 206 23.70 3.00 -17.88
CA ASP A 206 22.25 3.19 -17.76
C ASP A 206 21.91 4.45 -16.95
N ILE A 207 20.86 5.14 -17.37
CA ILE A 207 20.34 6.33 -16.71
C ILE A 207 19.38 5.90 -15.61
N VAL A 208 19.72 6.20 -14.35
CA VAL A 208 18.99 5.64 -13.21
C VAL A 208 17.78 6.50 -12.86
N MET A 209 16.63 5.83 -12.75
CA MET A 209 15.37 6.42 -12.30
C MET A 209 14.91 5.80 -10.97
N PRO A 210 13.96 6.43 -10.25
CA PRO A 210 13.36 5.83 -9.06
C PRO A 210 12.81 4.43 -9.35
N THR A 211 13.00 3.52 -8.40
CA THR A 211 12.56 2.12 -8.54
C THR A 211 11.04 2.04 -8.61
N TYR A 212 10.50 1.06 -9.33
CA TYR A 212 9.05 0.86 -9.42
C TYR A 212 8.36 0.73 -8.05
N ASP A 213 9.03 0.12 -7.05
CA ASP A 213 8.47 -0.10 -5.71
C ASP A 213 8.28 1.22 -4.95
N LEU A 214 9.31 2.07 -4.93
CA LEU A 214 9.22 3.41 -4.34
C LEU A 214 8.22 4.29 -5.10
N THR A 215 8.22 4.25 -6.44
CA THR A 215 7.28 5.03 -7.27
C THR A 215 5.84 4.59 -7.05
N GLU A 216 5.55 3.29 -7.00
CA GLU A 216 4.22 2.77 -6.69
C GLU A 216 3.78 3.21 -5.28
N SER A 217 4.68 3.16 -4.30
CA SER A 217 4.38 3.62 -2.93
C SER A 217 3.91 5.07 -2.87
N VAL A 218 4.46 5.94 -3.74
CA VAL A 218 4.07 7.35 -3.84
C VAL A 218 2.71 7.50 -4.51
N LEU A 219 2.49 6.88 -5.67
CA LEU A 219 1.25 6.99 -6.43
C LEU A 219 0.04 6.40 -5.70
N GLU A 220 0.24 5.27 -5.04
CA GLU A 220 -0.81 4.52 -4.33
C GLU A 220 -0.96 4.95 -2.87
N THR A 221 -0.27 6.00 -2.41
CA THR A 221 -0.36 6.48 -1.01
C THR A 221 -1.82 6.51 -0.54
N MET A 222 -2.12 5.81 0.56
CA MET A 222 -3.49 5.62 1.09
C MET A 222 -4.48 4.99 0.08
N GLY A 223 -4.01 4.10 -0.77
CA GLY A 223 -4.76 3.37 -1.78
C GLY A 223 -4.57 1.88 -1.60
N ARG A 224 -3.97 1.20 -2.59
CA ARG A 224 -3.79 -0.26 -2.56
C ARG A 224 -2.58 -0.72 -1.74
N VAL A 225 -1.65 0.18 -1.44
CA VAL A 225 -0.44 -0.12 -0.66
C VAL A 225 -0.57 0.39 0.77
N SER A 226 -0.21 -0.45 1.73
CA SER A 226 -0.19 -0.09 3.16
C SER A 226 1.21 0.35 3.64
N LEU A 227 2.25 -0.03 2.89
CA LEU A 227 3.63 0.37 3.12
C LEU A 227 3.96 1.51 2.16
N ASP A 228 4.23 2.68 2.74
CA ASP A 228 4.68 3.86 2.02
C ASP A 228 5.61 4.66 2.94
N MET A 229 6.33 5.63 2.37
CA MET A 229 7.33 6.39 3.11
C MET A 229 6.75 7.23 4.26
N LEU A 230 5.45 7.56 4.24
CA LEU A 230 4.75 8.25 5.32
C LEU A 230 4.26 7.26 6.39
N SER A 231 3.73 6.10 5.98
CA SER A 231 3.23 5.08 6.92
C SER A 231 4.35 4.49 7.79
N VAL A 232 5.55 4.34 7.23
CA VAL A 232 6.73 3.90 8.00
C VAL A 232 7.06 4.88 9.12
N GLN A 233 6.91 6.19 8.90
CA GLN A 233 7.24 7.21 9.90
C GLN A 233 6.31 7.16 11.12
N GLY A 234 5.05 6.75 10.93
CA GLY A 234 4.12 6.50 12.03
C GLY A 234 4.28 5.14 12.70
N ASN A 235 5.09 4.25 12.12
CA ASN A 235 5.18 2.84 12.53
C ASN A 235 6.64 2.37 12.67
N SER A 236 7.56 3.25 13.07
CA SER A 236 9.01 2.99 13.17
C SER A 236 9.43 2.10 14.36
N GLY A 237 8.50 1.32 14.93
CA GLY A 237 8.72 0.48 16.09
C GLY A 237 8.86 1.25 17.41
N PRO A 238 9.30 0.58 18.50
CA PRO A 238 9.44 1.20 19.80
C PRO A 238 10.60 2.20 19.83
N VAL A 239 10.63 3.05 20.87
CA VAL A 239 11.76 3.96 21.14
C VAL A 239 13.10 3.20 21.18
N TRP A 240 14.18 3.86 20.77
CA TRP A 240 15.51 3.25 20.57
C TRP A 240 15.95 2.31 21.71
N ALA A 241 15.80 2.75 22.97
CA ALA A 241 16.19 1.98 24.16
C ALA A 241 15.44 0.63 24.31
N ARG A 242 14.25 0.50 23.70
CA ARG A 242 13.41 -0.71 23.73
C ARG A 242 13.51 -1.56 22.47
N LYS A 243 14.28 -1.13 21.46
CA LYS A 243 14.54 -1.95 20.26
C LYS A 243 15.48 -3.11 20.62
N ASN A 244 15.26 -4.25 19.98
CA ASN A 244 16.10 -5.45 20.11
C ASN A 244 17.53 -5.15 19.61
N SER A 245 18.53 -5.60 20.37
CA SER A 245 19.96 -5.38 20.09
C SER A 245 20.63 -6.51 19.28
N SER A 246 19.86 -7.48 18.78
CA SER A 246 20.35 -8.40 17.74
C SER A 246 20.23 -7.75 16.36
N ALA A 247 21.18 -8.03 15.47
CA ALA A 247 21.05 -7.66 14.07
C ALA A 247 20.02 -8.55 13.37
N ILE A 248 19.26 -7.99 12.42
CA ILE A 248 18.17 -8.71 11.74
C ILE A 248 18.31 -8.67 10.22
N TRP A 249 18.00 -9.80 9.59
CA TRP A 249 17.77 -9.89 8.14
C TRP A 249 16.73 -10.98 7.80
N ARG A 250 15.86 -10.68 6.82
CA ARG A 250 14.98 -11.67 6.18
C ARG A 250 14.95 -11.42 4.69
N GLY A 251 14.96 -12.47 3.88
CA GLY A 251 14.87 -12.34 2.44
C GLY A 251 14.99 -13.67 1.71
N ARG A 252 15.08 -13.59 0.38
CA ARG A 252 15.32 -14.72 -0.52
C ARG A 252 16.79 -14.86 -0.87
N ASP A 253 17.13 -16.04 -1.38
CA ASP A 253 18.44 -16.51 -1.83
C ASP A 253 18.97 -15.87 -3.12
N SER A 254 18.61 -14.63 -3.47
CA SER A 254 18.94 -14.05 -4.78
C SER A 254 20.42 -13.70 -5.01
N ARG A 255 21.33 -14.10 -4.11
CA ARG A 255 22.76 -13.78 -4.13
C ARG A 255 23.54 -14.69 -3.17
N ARG A 256 24.79 -15.04 -3.52
CA ARG A 256 25.67 -15.91 -2.69
C ARG A 256 25.96 -15.33 -1.31
N GLU A 257 26.20 -14.03 -1.21
CA GLU A 257 26.46 -13.33 0.03
C GLU A 257 25.30 -13.46 1.02
N ARG A 258 24.05 -13.59 0.54
CA ARG A 258 22.91 -13.88 1.42
C ARG A 258 22.98 -15.29 2.01
N LEU A 259 23.51 -16.27 1.27
CA LEU A 259 23.75 -17.63 1.76
C LEU A 259 24.79 -17.61 2.89
N GLU A 260 25.88 -16.88 2.69
CA GLU A 260 26.94 -16.72 3.70
C GLU A 260 26.44 -15.95 4.94
N LEU A 261 25.59 -14.94 4.78
CA LEU A 261 24.94 -14.25 5.90
C LEU A 261 24.12 -15.23 6.77
N VAL A 262 23.33 -16.10 6.15
CA VAL A 262 22.49 -17.05 6.90
C VAL A 262 23.35 -18.13 7.57
N LYS A 263 24.41 -18.63 6.91
CA LYS A 263 25.39 -19.52 7.56
C LYS A 263 26.03 -18.83 8.78
N MET A 264 26.46 -17.58 8.63
CA MET A 264 27.03 -16.77 9.71
C MET A 264 26.06 -16.58 10.88
N ALA A 265 24.78 -16.32 10.60
CA ALA A 265 23.74 -16.19 11.64
C ALA A 265 23.53 -17.49 12.42
N ARG A 266 23.64 -18.65 11.78
CA ARG A 266 23.55 -19.95 12.45
C ARG A 266 24.73 -20.24 13.37
N ILE A 267 25.91 -19.74 13.03
CA ILE A 267 27.10 -19.84 13.89
C ILE A 267 27.03 -18.81 15.05
N HIS A 268 26.42 -17.65 14.80
CA HIS A 268 26.36 -16.53 15.76
C HIS A 268 24.93 -16.04 16.08
N PRO A 269 24.02 -16.92 16.57
CA PRO A 269 22.59 -16.60 16.73
C PRO A 269 22.30 -15.52 17.79
N HIS A 270 23.23 -15.30 18.73
CA HIS A 270 23.13 -14.24 19.75
C HIS A 270 23.51 -12.84 19.24
N VAL A 271 24.07 -12.75 18.03
CA VAL A 271 24.54 -11.50 17.41
C VAL A 271 23.69 -11.14 16.21
N LEU A 272 23.37 -12.13 15.37
CA LEU A 272 22.70 -11.95 14.09
C LEU A 272 21.56 -12.96 13.94
N ASP A 273 20.35 -12.46 13.75
CA ASP A 273 19.18 -13.22 13.34
C ASP A 273 18.96 -13.02 11.83
N ALA A 274 19.46 -13.94 11.01
CA ALA A 274 19.24 -13.95 9.56
C ALA A 274 18.68 -15.29 9.11
N ALA A 275 17.62 -15.26 8.30
CA ALA A 275 16.99 -16.48 7.79
C ALA A 275 16.32 -16.24 6.43
N PHE A 276 16.22 -17.32 5.64
CA PHE A 276 15.56 -17.29 4.35
C PHE A 276 14.05 -17.43 4.47
N THR A 277 13.33 -16.65 3.66
CA THR A 277 11.87 -16.76 3.53
C THR A 277 11.44 -17.69 2.40
N ASN A 278 12.30 -17.84 1.38
CA ASN A 278 12.07 -18.71 0.24
C ASN A 278 13.40 -18.94 -0.52
N PHE A 279 13.46 -20.01 -1.34
CA PHE A 279 14.54 -20.27 -2.29
C PHE A 279 14.00 -20.29 -3.73
N PHE A 280 14.74 -19.71 -4.66
CA PHE A 280 14.42 -19.70 -6.09
C PHE A 280 15.66 -19.82 -6.98
N PHE A 281 16.81 -19.34 -6.53
CA PHE A 281 18.02 -19.22 -7.35
C PHE A 281 19.07 -20.30 -7.03
N PHE A 282 19.04 -20.83 -5.81
CA PHE A 282 19.94 -21.88 -5.32
C PHE A 282 19.12 -23.06 -4.79
N GLN A 283 19.79 -24.20 -4.64
CA GLN A 283 19.19 -25.35 -3.99
C GLN A 283 19.13 -25.11 -2.47
N HIS A 284 17.95 -25.30 -1.88
CA HIS A 284 17.80 -25.22 -0.43
C HIS A 284 18.40 -26.46 0.24
N ASP A 285 19.41 -26.22 1.08
CA ASP A 285 19.98 -27.20 2.00
C ASP A 285 19.59 -26.79 3.44
N PRO A 286 18.63 -27.49 4.09
CA PRO A 286 18.22 -27.19 5.46
C PRO A 286 19.33 -27.39 6.49
N ASP A 287 20.29 -28.28 6.23
CA ASP A 287 21.40 -28.55 7.13
C ASP A 287 22.44 -27.43 7.13
N LEU A 288 22.54 -26.67 6.03
CA LEU A 288 23.39 -25.48 5.90
C LEU A 288 22.66 -24.17 6.20
N TYR A 289 21.40 -24.03 5.82
CA TYR A 289 20.67 -22.74 5.89
C TYR A 289 19.54 -22.71 6.91
N GLY A 290 19.21 -23.83 7.54
CA GLY A 290 18.08 -23.96 8.44
C GLY A 290 16.73 -23.97 7.72
N PRO A 291 15.62 -24.04 8.47
CA PRO A 291 14.27 -24.02 7.91
C PRO A 291 13.92 -22.65 7.33
N LEU A 292 13.02 -22.65 6.34
CA LEU A 292 12.43 -21.41 5.84
C LEU A 292 11.57 -20.77 6.93
N VAL A 293 11.68 -19.46 7.07
CA VAL A 293 10.87 -18.67 8.00
C VAL A 293 9.81 -17.87 7.26
N LYS A 294 8.77 -17.44 7.97
CA LYS A 294 7.74 -16.59 7.36
C LYS A 294 8.31 -15.22 7.01
N HIS A 295 7.71 -14.62 5.98
CA HIS A 295 7.93 -13.21 5.66
C HIS A 295 7.67 -12.32 6.89
N MET A 296 8.58 -11.36 7.13
CA MET A 296 8.50 -10.40 8.21
C MET A 296 8.17 -9.02 7.64
N SER A 297 7.14 -8.36 8.18
CA SER A 297 6.78 -7.00 7.76
C SER A 297 7.86 -5.99 8.16
N PHE A 298 7.96 -4.89 7.42
CA PHE A 298 8.85 -3.78 7.77
C PHE A 298 8.59 -3.24 9.20
N PHE A 299 7.34 -3.11 9.62
CA PHE A 299 6.99 -2.71 10.99
C PHE A 299 7.56 -3.65 12.07
N SER A 300 7.82 -4.92 11.72
CA SER A 300 8.50 -5.85 12.62
C SER A 300 10.03 -5.69 12.56
N PHE A 301 10.61 -5.39 11.39
CA PHE A 301 12.03 -5.03 11.25
C PHE A 301 12.39 -3.82 12.12
N PHE A 302 11.52 -2.81 12.16
CA PHE A 302 11.76 -1.59 12.95
C PHE A 302 11.77 -1.84 14.47
N LYS A 303 11.49 -3.06 14.95
CA LYS A 303 11.69 -3.45 16.35
C LYS A 303 13.15 -3.75 16.69
N TYR A 304 14.04 -3.84 15.71
CA TYR A 304 15.46 -4.14 15.88
C TYR A 304 16.31 -2.87 15.65
N LYS A 305 17.37 -2.70 16.43
CA LYS A 305 18.32 -1.58 16.27
C LYS A 305 19.10 -1.70 14.97
N TYR A 306 19.61 -2.90 14.65
CA TYR A 306 20.58 -3.12 13.58
C TYR A 306 19.95 -3.90 12.42
N GLN A 307 19.77 -3.26 11.27
CA GLN A 307 19.12 -3.86 10.09
C GLN A 307 20.13 -4.05 8.97
N ILE A 308 20.31 -5.30 8.53
CA ILE A 308 21.26 -5.61 7.46
C ILE A 308 20.61 -5.35 6.10
N ASN A 309 21.27 -4.59 5.24
CA ASN A 309 20.91 -4.38 3.85
C ASN A 309 21.97 -4.98 2.94
N ILE A 310 21.63 -6.11 2.33
CA ILE A 310 22.43 -6.85 1.35
C ILE A 310 21.65 -6.90 0.05
N ASP A 311 22.33 -6.60 -1.04
CA ASP A 311 21.79 -6.64 -2.40
C ASP A 311 21.11 -7.96 -2.71
N GLY A 312 20.15 -7.90 -3.63
CA GLY A 312 19.57 -9.09 -4.23
C GLY A 312 20.30 -9.44 -5.52
N THR A 313 19.50 -9.62 -6.56
CA THR A 313 19.98 -9.62 -7.94
C THR A 313 20.82 -8.37 -8.21
N VAL A 314 20.27 -7.21 -7.85
CA VAL A 314 20.88 -5.88 -7.91
C VAL A 314 20.68 -5.15 -6.57
N ALA A 315 20.76 -3.81 -6.54
CA ALA A 315 20.50 -3.00 -5.35
C ALA A 315 19.20 -3.41 -4.65
N ALA A 316 19.20 -3.42 -3.31
CA ALA A 316 18.06 -3.86 -2.54
C ALA A 316 17.04 -2.74 -2.32
N TYR A 317 15.93 -2.77 -3.07
CA TYR A 317 14.84 -1.77 -3.04
C TYR A 317 14.14 -1.58 -1.68
N ARG A 318 14.52 -2.35 -0.66
CA ARG A 318 14.08 -2.12 0.72
C ARG A 318 14.77 -0.94 1.40
N LEU A 319 15.91 -0.48 0.88
CA LEU A 319 16.75 0.50 1.56
C LEU A 319 16.00 1.81 1.92
N PRO A 320 15.16 2.40 1.05
CA PRO A 320 14.40 3.61 1.42
C PRO A 320 13.58 3.43 2.71
N TYR A 321 12.88 2.30 2.85
CA TYR A 321 12.06 2.00 4.03
C TYR A 321 12.90 1.69 5.27
N LEU A 322 14.05 1.02 5.11
CA LEU A 322 14.97 0.77 6.24
C LEU A 322 15.54 2.08 6.79
N LEU A 323 15.91 3.02 5.91
CA LEU A 323 16.43 4.33 6.31
C LEU A 323 15.37 5.13 7.08
N VAL A 324 14.15 5.24 6.55
CA VAL A 324 13.08 6.05 7.18
C VAL A 324 12.52 5.39 8.46
N GLY A 325 12.76 4.10 8.68
CA GLY A 325 12.26 3.30 9.81
C GLY A 325 12.88 3.53 11.18
N GLY A 326 13.85 4.45 11.32
CA GLY A 326 14.40 4.88 12.61
C GLY A 326 15.27 3.83 13.33
N SER A 327 15.84 2.89 12.57
CA SER A 327 16.85 1.92 13.01
C SER A 327 18.14 2.15 12.24
N VAL A 328 19.29 1.70 12.76
CA VAL A 328 20.55 1.85 12.04
C VAL A 328 20.64 0.80 10.95
N VAL A 329 20.88 1.24 9.72
CA VAL A 329 21.10 0.36 8.58
C VAL A 329 22.58 0.04 8.48
N LEU A 330 22.90 -1.26 8.43
CA LEU A 330 24.20 -1.73 7.99
C LEU A 330 24.08 -2.03 6.50
N LYS A 331 24.84 -1.35 5.65
CA LYS A 331 24.73 -1.48 4.19
C LYS A 331 25.99 -2.11 3.61
N GLN A 332 25.80 -3.14 2.79
CA GLN A 332 26.86 -3.78 2.03
C GLN A 332 27.48 -2.80 1.04
N ASP A 333 28.81 -2.83 0.94
CA ASP A 333 29.54 -2.25 -0.18
C ASP A 333 29.21 -3.00 -1.47
N SER A 334 28.76 -2.26 -2.48
CA SER A 334 28.12 -2.84 -3.65
C SER A 334 28.41 -2.00 -4.89
N PRO A 335 28.61 -2.64 -6.06
CA PRO A 335 28.69 -1.93 -7.33
C PRO A 335 27.33 -1.42 -7.81
N TYR A 336 26.22 -1.89 -7.24
CA TYR A 336 24.86 -1.52 -7.65
C TYR A 336 24.35 -0.32 -6.85
N TYR A 337 23.62 0.56 -7.53
CA TYR A 337 23.08 1.77 -6.92
C TYR A 337 21.69 2.13 -7.45
N GLU A 338 20.89 2.70 -6.57
CA GLU A 338 19.64 3.39 -6.92
C GLU A 338 19.91 4.90 -7.05
N HIS A 339 18.93 5.65 -7.59
CA HIS A 339 19.04 7.07 -7.94
C HIS A 339 19.56 8.02 -6.82
N PHE A 340 19.44 7.63 -5.55
CA PHE A 340 19.83 8.45 -4.39
C PHE A 340 21.12 8.00 -3.70
N TYR A 341 21.67 6.83 -4.06
CA TYR A 341 22.78 6.21 -3.30
C TYR A 341 24.04 7.09 -3.29
N SER A 342 24.28 7.86 -4.36
CA SER A 342 25.42 8.77 -4.46
C SER A 342 25.41 9.91 -3.43
N GLN A 343 24.26 10.19 -2.83
CA GLN A 343 24.09 11.19 -1.77
C GLN A 343 24.18 10.58 -0.36
N LEU A 344 24.11 9.24 -0.24
CA LEU A 344 24.31 8.56 1.03
C LEU A 344 25.79 8.56 1.42
N ARG A 345 26.08 8.94 2.66
CA ARG A 345 27.44 9.01 3.19
C ARG A 345 27.67 7.90 4.22
N PRO A 346 28.67 7.03 4.03
CA PRO A 346 29.02 6.00 5.01
C PRO A 346 29.40 6.65 6.35
N TRP A 347 29.05 6.00 7.46
CA TRP A 347 29.22 6.48 8.84
C TRP A 347 28.45 7.75 9.21
N GLN A 348 27.71 8.34 8.26
CA GLN A 348 26.78 9.44 8.51
C GLN A 348 25.33 8.95 8.43
N HIS A 349 24.95 8.29 7.32
CA HIS A 349 23.57 7.84 7.10
C HIS A 349 23.37 6.33 7.34
N TYR A 350 24.47 5.55 7.30
CA TYR A 350 24.46 4.10 7.48
C TYR A 350 25.84 3.60 7.91
N ILE A 351 25.93 2.37 8.41
CA ILE A 351 27.20 1.71 8.73
C ILE A 351 27.63 0.83 7.54
N PRO A 352 28.74 1.12 6.85
CA PRO A 352 29.22 0.29 5.74
C PRO A 352 29.87 -1.01 6.23
N PHE A 353 29.73 -2.09 5.47
CA PHE A 353 30.53 -3.31 5.59
C PHE A 353 30.94 -3.84 4.21
N LYS A 354 31.99 -4.63 4.15
CA LYS A 354 32.60 -5.12 2.90
C LYS A 354 31.65 -6.00 2.09
N ALA A 355 31.85 -6.00 0.78
CA ALA A 355 31.06 -6.81 -0.16
C ALA A 355 31.03 -8.31 0.23
N ASP A 356 32.14 -8.86 0.72
CA ASP A 356 32.29 -10.27 1.10
C ASP A 356 31.81 -10.63 2.52
N LEU A 357 31.22 -9.67 3.26
CA LEU A 357 30.77 -9.80 4.65
C LEU A 357 31.89 -10.00 5.68
N SER A 358 33.17 -9.94 5.30
CA SER A 358 34.29 -10.32 6.16
C SER A 358 34.40 -9.50 7.45
N ASP A 359 33.92 -8.25 7.44
CA ASP A 359 33.90 -7.36 8.61
C ASP A 359 32.51 -7.14 9.22
N LEU A 360 31.47 -7.85 8.75
CA LEU A 360 30.09 -7.63 9.17
C LEU A 360 29.90 -7.82 10.69
N LEU A 361 30.44 -8.89 11.26
CA LEU A 361 30.33 -9.15 12.71
C LEU A 361 31.02 -8.05 13.53
N ASP A 362 32.14 -7.51 13.05
CA ASP A 362 32.85 -6.43 13.72
C ASP A 362 32.06 -5.12 13.63
N LYS A 363 31.37 -4.85 12.52
CA LYS A 363 30.44 -3.71 12.43
C LYS A 363 29.25 -3.83 13.37
N ILE A 364 28.68 -5.03 13.50
CA ILE A 364 27.58 -5.27 14.45
C ILE A 364 28.06 -5.08 15.89
N ARG A 365 29.26 -5.60 16.25
CA ARG A 365 29.87 -5.40 17.57
C ARG A 365 30.17 -3.92 17.83
N TRP A 366 30.72 -3.21 16.85
CA TRP A 366 30.97 -1.78 16.96
C TRP A 366 29.67 -1.02 17.26
N ALA A 367 28.59 -1.29 16.52
CA ALA A 367 27.31 -0.61 16.70
C ALA A 367 26.71 -0.88 18.08
N ARG A 368 26.90 -2.10 18.63
CA ARG A 368 26.48 -2.45 19.99
C ARG A 368 27.28 -1.76 21.08
N ASN A 369 28.58 -1.56 20.85
CA ASN A 369 29.48 -0.91 21.82
C ASN A 369 29.42 0.62 21.75
N HIS A 370 28.85 1.19 20.69
CA HIS A 370 28.71 2.63 20.43
C HIS A 370 27.23 2.95 20.16
N ASP A 371 26.36 2.64 21.14
CA ASP A 371 24.90 2.69 20.96
C ASP A 371 24.39 4.10 20.60
N ASP A 372 24.98 5.13 21.21
CA ASP A 372 24.63 6.53 20.95
C ASP A 372 25.09 6.99 19.56
N GLU A 373 26.28 6.59 19.12
CA GLU A 373 26.77 6.84 17.76
C GLU A 373 25.90 6.11 16.73
N ALA A 374 25.57 4.84 16.97
CA ALA A 374 24.68 4.07 16.11
C ALA A 374 23.29 4.73 16.01
N ARG A 375 22.77 5.25 17.12
CA ARG A 375 21.52 6.03 17.14
C ARG A 375 21.62 7.31 16.32
N LYS A 376 22.72 8.06 16.43
CA LYS A 376 22.94 9.29 15.64
C LYS A 376 22.96 8.98 14.14
N ILE A 377 23.63 7.90 13.74
CA ILE A 377 23.64 7.44 12.34
C ILE A 377 22.24 7.05 11.87
N ALA A 378 21.46 6.33 12.70
CA ALA A 378 20.08 5.98 12.39
C ALA A 378 19.19 7.21 12.16
N LEU A 379 19.31 8.22 13.04
CA LEU A 379 18.54 9.46 12.91
C LEU A 379 18.93 10.26 11.67
N ALA A 380 20.22 10.33 11.35
CA ALA A 380 20.69 11.00 10.14
C ALA A 380 20.26 10.29 8.86
N GLY A 381 20.27 8.95 8.84
CA GLY A 381 19.72 8.16 7.73
C GLY A 381 18.21 8.34 7.56
N GLN A 382 17.47 8.39 8.66
CA GLN A 382 16.04 8.66 8.66
C GLN A 382 15.73 10.06 8.12
N GLU A 383 16.48 11.06 8.56
CA GLU A 383 16.29 12.44 8.10
C GLU A 383 16.63 12.61 6.63
N PHE A 384 17.69 11.95 6.15
CA PHE A 384 18.01 11.89 4.72
C PHE A 384 16.81 11.37 3.91
N ALA A 385 16.21 10.24 4.33
CA ALA A 385 15.06 9.67 3.64
C ALA A 385 13.84 10.61 3.66
N ARG A 386 13.57 11.28 4.80
CA ARG A 386 12.47 12.25 4.94
C ARG A 386 12.61 13.48 4.04
N THR A 387 13.82 13.84 3.67
CA THR A 387 14.10 15.07 2.91
C THR A 387 14.34 14.81 1.42
N HIS A 388 14.76 13.60 1.04
CA HIS A 388 15.15 13.29 -0.34
C HIS A 388 14.31 12.20 -1.01
N LEU A 389 13.52 11.42 -0.26
CA LEU A 389 12.82 10.23 -0.77
C LEU A 389 11.29 10.29 -0.56
N MET A 390 10.74 11.49 -0.33
CA MET A 390 9.29 11.72 -0.27
C MET A 390 8.69 11.87 -1.67
N GLY A 391 7.35 11.83 -1.75
CA GLY A 391 6.65 11.81 -3.03
C GLY A 391 6.94 13.01 -3.94
N ASP A 392 7.10 14.20 -3.35
CA ASP A 392 7.53 15.42 -4.05
C ASP A 392 8.87 15.23 -4.78
N ASN A 393 9.87 14.68 -4.09
CA ASN A 393 11.19 14.41 -4.65
C ASN A 393 11.14 13.37 -5.78
N ILE A 394 10.29 12.35 -5.66
CA ILE A 394 10.12 11.34 -6.73
C ILE A 394 9.53 11.98 -7.98
N PHE A 395 8.46 12.78 -7.85
CA PHE A 395 7.89 13.52 -8.97
C PHE A 395 8.89 14.50 -9.58
N CYS A 396 9.60 15.27 -8.75
CA CYS A 396 10.63 16.21 -9.20
C CYS A 396 11.78 15.51 -9.93
N TYR A 397 12.21 14.34 -9.47
CA TYR A 397 13.29 13.58 -10.12
C TYR A 397 12.88 13.16 -11.53
N TYR A 398 11.70 12.54 -11.71
CA TYR A 398 11.21 12.15 -13.04
C TYR A 398 11.04 13.37 -13.95
N PHE A 399 10.44 14.43 -13.44
CA PHE A 399 10.23 15.65 -14.21
C PHE A 399 11.55 16.25 -14.69
N ARG A 400 12.54 16.41 -13.81
CA ARG A 400 13.88 16.92 -14.17
C ARG A 400 14.62 15.97 -15.11
N LEU A 401 14.51 14.66 -14.90
CA LEU A 401 15.12 13.66 -15.78
C LEU A 401 14.60 13.82 -17.21
N PHE A 402 13.29 13.91 -17.37
CA PHE A 402 12.65 14.08 -18.66
C PHE A 402 12.94 15.44 -19.31
N GLN A 403 12.97 16.52 -18.54
CA GLN A 403 13.40 17.83 -19.07
C GLN A 403 14.84 17.80 -19.58
N GLU A 404 15.77 17.23 -18.80
CA GLU A 404 17.18 17.18 -19.17
C GLU A 404 17.44 16.20 -20.33
N TYR A 405 16.73 15.08 -20.36
CA TYR A 405 16.80 14.15 -21.48
C TYR A 405 16.28 14.78 -22.78
N ALA A 406 15.14 15.49 -22.74
CA ALA A 406 14.55 16.14 -23.91
C ALA A 406 15.53 17.10 -24.61
N LYS A 407 16.30 17.86 -23.83
CA LYS A 407 17.30 18.83 -24.32
C LYS A 407 18.43 18.19 -25.14
N ARG A 408 18.64 16.88 -25.01
CA ARG A 408 19.72 16.14 -25.68
C ARG A 408 19.25 15.49 -26.99
N GLN A 409 17.95 15.44 -27.26
CA GLN A 409 17.41 14.83 -28.47
C GLN A 409 17.75 15.70 -29.69
N VAL A 410 18.36 15.09 -30.70
CA VAL A 410 18.86 15.82 -31.89
C VAL A 410 17.73 16.06 -32.92
N THR A 411 16.69 15.25 -32.89
CA THR A 411 15.51 15.35 -33.78
C THR A 411 14.23 15.38 -32.94
N GLU A 412 13.13 15.85 -33.54
CA GLU A 412 11.82 15.77 -32.88
C GLU A 412 11.40 14.31 -32.65
N PRO A 413 10.81 13.98 -31.49
CA PRO A 413 10.19 12.69 -31.23
C PRO A 413 8.99 12.43 -32.13
N GLU A 414 8.89 11.19 -32.60
CA GLU A 414 7.80 10.74 -33.47
C GLU A 414 7.11 9.51 -32.90
N VAL A 415 5.79 9.40 -33.10
CA VAL A 415 5.05 8.18 -32.78
C VAL A 415 5.34 7.15 -33.88
N ARG A 416 6.19 6.17 -33.57
CA ARG A 416 6.67 5.19 -34.55
C ARG A 416 5.63 4.11 -34.85
N GLU A 417 5.80 3.46 -36.00
CA GLU A 417 4.96 2.35 -36.41
C GLU A 417 4.92 1.22 -35.35
N GLY A 418 3.71 0.82 -34.99
CA GLY A 418 3.44 -0.20 -33.98
C GLY A 418 3.52 0.28 -32.53
N MET A 419 3.60 1.61 -32.30
CA MET A 419 3.36 2.18 -30.97
C MET A 419 1.86 2.29 -30.69
N GLU A 420 1.48 1.94 -29.47
CA GLU A 420 0.11 2.01 -28.95
C GLU A 420 -0.04 3.19 -28.00
N LEU A 421 -1.20 3.84 -28.00
CA LEU A 421 -1.52 4.88 -27.01
C LEU A 421 -1.74 4.23 -25.64
N VAL A 422 -1.06 4.74 -24.62
CA VAL A 422 -1.34 4.42 -23.22
C VAL A 422 -2.43 5.38 -22.74
N GLU A 423 -3.63 4.86 -22.61
CA GLU A 423 -4.82 5.64 -22.24
C GLU A 423 -4.74 6.15 -20.80
N GLN A 424 -5.15 7.39 -20.58
CA GLN A 424 -5.38 7.91 -19.23
C GLN A 424 -6.48 7.09 -18.54
N PRO A 425 -6.39 6.85 -17.22
CA PRO A 425 -7.48 6.25 -16.46
C PRO A 425 -8.73 7.11 -16.60
N LYS A 426 -9.87 6.49 -16.93
CA LYS A 426 -11.15 7.20 -16.99
C LYS A 426 -11.74 7.27 -15.58
N ASP A 427 -11.86 8.48 -15.03
CA ASP A 427 -12.64 8.75 -13.82
C ASP A 427 -14.00 9.34 -14.20
N ASP A 428 -14.92 8.46 -14.61
CA ASP A 428 -16.29 8.84 -14.97
C ASP A 428 -17.12 9.27 -13.73
N LEU A 429 -16.62 9.03 -12.51
CA LEU A 429 -17.35 9.25 -11.25
C LEU A 429 -17.13 10.67 -10.71
N PHE A 430 -15.92 11.21 -10.88
CA PHE A 430 -15.54 12.54 -10.39
C PHE A 430 -14.84 13.32 -11.51
N PRO A 431 -15.60 13.76 -12.53
CA PRO A 431 -15.04 14.58 -13.59
C PRO A 431 -14.44 15.83 -12.97
N CYS A 432 -13.21 16.15 -13.36
CA CYS A 432 -12.60 17.40 -12.97
C CYS A 432 -12.70 18.42 -14.10
N TYR A 433 -12.84 19.68 -13.72
CA TYR A 433 -12.88 20.82 -14.63
C TYR A 433 -11.65 21.68 -14.38
N CYS A 434 -10.83 21.87 -15.41
CA CYS A 434 -9.62 22.65 -15.28
C CYS A 434 -9.95 24.14 -15.21
N HIS A 435 -9.62 24.79 -14.09
CA HIS A 435 -9.90 26.20 -13.86
C HIS A 435 -8.84 27.15 -14.48
N HIS A 436 -8.01 26.67 -15.41
CA HIS A 436 -6.90 27.44 -16.00
C HIS A 436 -7.34 28.51 -17.04
N THR A 437 -8.64 28.73 -17.23
CA THR A 437 -9.16 29.82 -18.06
C THR A 437 -9.66 30.96 -17.17
N GLN A 438 -8.85 32.04 -17.12
CA GLN A 438 -9.09 33.38 -16.56
C GLN A 438 -8.47 33.70 -15.20
N LEU A 439 -7.17 34.02 -15.20
CA LEU A 439 -6.64 35.10 -14.36
C LEU A 439 -5.73 36.00 -15.20
N VAL A 440 -6.37 36.92 -15.94
CA VAL A 440 -5.71 38.15 -16.38
C VAL A 440 -5.74 39.10 -15.19
N ASN A 441 -4.55 39.53 -14.77
CA ASN A 441 -4.26 40.66 -13.87
C ASN A 441 -5.03 40.71 -12.54
N SER A 442 -4.40 40.20 -11.48
CA SER A 442 -4.25 41.02 -10.27
C SER A 442 -2.98 40.64 -9.53
N SER A 443 -2.11 41.64 -9.38
CA SER A 443 -0.93 41.66 -8.55
C SER A 443 -1.31 41.53 -7.08
N THR A 444 -0.83 40.49 -6.39
CA THR A 444 -0.16 40.57 -5.07
C THR A 444 0.30 39.16 -4.66
N VAL A 445 1.59 39.09 -4.33
CA VAL A 445 2.31 37.93 -3.78
C VAL A 445 1.86 37.68 -2.34
N ASP A 446 1.57 36.42 -1.99
CA ASP A 446 1.99 35.86 -0.69
C ASP A 446 1.80 34.33 -0.63
N GLY A 447 2.94 33.63 -0.55
CA GLY A 447 3.18 32.36 0.15
C GLY A 447 2.29 31.15 -0.17
N ALA A 448 2.76 30.26 -1.05
CA ALA A 448 2.32 28.88 -1.07
C ALA A 448 2.69 28.21 0.28
N VAL A 449 1.69 27.90 1.10
CA VAL A 449 1.88 27.20 2.36
C VAL A 449 1.94 25.70 2.09
N GLN A 450 3.15 25.15 2.09
CA GLN A 450 3.37 23.72 2.31
C GLN A 450 3.06 23.45 3.80
N LEU A 451 1.93 22.79 4.07
CA LEU A 451 1.52 22.43 5.43
C LEU A 451 2.36 21.24 5.94
N VAL A 452 3.60 21.52 6.36
CA VAL A 452 4.33 20.66 7.31
C VAL A 452 4.02 21.20 8.71
N PHE A 453 3.06 20.63 9.43
CA PHE A 453 2.74 21.11 10.77
C PHE A 453 3.76 20.64 11.82
N THR A 454 4.58 21.60 12.27
CA THR A 454 5.25 21.55 13.57
C THR A 454 4.70 22.65 14.50
N ARG A 455 4.29 22.23 15.71
CA ARG A 455 3.99 22.96 16.98
C ARG A 455 2.56 23.44 17.34
N LEU A 456 2.20 22.98 18.55
CA LEU A 456 1.02 23.14 19.42
C LEU A 456 1.11 24.33 20.40
N LEU A 457 -0.04 24.74 21.01
CA LEU A 457 -0.33 24.78 22.48
C LEU A 457 -1.73 25.46 22.82
N PRO A 458 -2.32 25.32 24.05
CA PRO A 458 -3.71 24.84 24.27
C PRO A 458 -4.60 25.61 25.31
N ARG A 459 -5.88 25.18 25.54
CA ARG A 459 -6.48 24.79 26.87
C ARG A 459 -8.02 24.63 26.94
N ARG A 460 -8.45 23.55 27.64
CA ARG A 460 -9.63 23.28 28.54
C ARG A 460 -11.02 22.85 28.01
N HIS A 461 -11.34 21.58 28.32
CA HIS A 461 -12.61 20.94 28.76
C HIS A 461 -13.96 21.45 28.26
N ALA A 462 -14.77 20.56 27.66
CA ALA A 462 -15.90 19.83 28.29
C ALA A 462 -16.55 18.86 27.26
N GLN A 463 -17.39 17.94 27.73
CA GLN A 463 -17.81 16.66 27.11
C GLN A 463 -19.02 16.69 26.14
N ASN A 464 -18.98 15.80 25.12
CA ASN A 464 -20.02 14.93 24.45
C ASN A 464 -21.31 15.50 23.81
N PRO A 465 -22.13 14.71 23.02
CA PRO A 465 -21.95 13.37 22.38
C PRO A 465 -22.58 13.20 20.94
N MET A 466 -22.23 12.12 20.21
CA MET A 466 -23.17 11.30 19.40
C MET A 466 -22.56 9.92 19.01
N ALA A 467 -23.05 8.86 19.67
CA ALA A 467 -22.80 7.40 19.56
C ALA A 467 -21.36 6.92 19.20
N GLU A 468 -20.56 6.64 20.22
CA GLU A 468 -19.17 6.16 20.18
C GLU A 468 -19.09 4.63 20.26
N CYS A 469 -19.23 3.91 19.14
CA CYS A 469 -18.92 2.48 19.16
C CYS A 469 -17.42 2.24 19.41
N SER A 470 -17.08 1.29 20.28
CA SER A 470 -15.69 1.00 20.66
C SER A 470 -15.16 -0.26 19.97
N GLU A 471 -13.86 -0.29 19.67
CA GLU A 471 -13.20 -1.47 19.12
C GLU A 471 -12.18 -2.04 20.10
N GLU A 472 -12.17 -3.36 20.25
CA GLU A 472 -11.21 -4.08 21.07
C GLU A 472 -10.48 -5.13 20.24
N THR A 473 -9.15 -5.12 20.29
CA THR A 473 -8.33 -6.15 19.66
C THR A 473 -8.20 -7.35 20.59
N VAL A 474 -8.57 -8.53 20.10
CA VAL A 474 -8.51 -9.78 20.86
C VAL A 474 -7.66 -10.83 20.13
N LYS A 475 -7.06 -11.73 20.92
CA LYS A 475 -6.27 -12.88 20.44
C LYS A 475 -7.04 -14.15 20.73
N ILE A 476 -7.44 -14.87 19.69
CA ILE A 476 -8.27 -16.07 19.79
C ILE A 476 -7.37 -17.31 19.74
N PRO A 477 -7.32 -18.15 20.79
CA PRO A 477 -6.53 -19.37 20.77
C PRO A 477 -6.92 -20.30 19.61
N PHE A 478 -5.93 -20.76 18.83
CA PHE A 478 -6.13 -21.63 17.69
C PHE A 478 -4.89 -22.53 17.45
N GLY A 479 -4.94 -23.74 18.01
CA GLY A 479 -3.78 -24.62 18.08
C GLY A 479 -2.67 -23.98 18.95
N GLU A 480 -1.42 -24.03 18.48
CA GLU A 480 -0.27 -23.38 19.14
C GLU A 480 -0.18 -21.86 18.85
N LYS A 481 -1.15 -21.29 18.13
CA LYS A 481 -1.15 -19.89 17.68
C LYS A 481 -2.40 -19.18 18.17
N CYS A 482 -2.45 -17.86 17.93
CA CYS A 482 -3.65 -17.06 18.10
C CYS A 482 -4.10 -16.50 16.73
N LEU A 483 -5.41 -16.39 16.53
CA LEU A 483 -5.99 -15.59 15.45
C LEU A 483 -6.11 -14.14 15.94
N ASP A 484 -5.80 -13.21 15.04
CA ASP A 484 -6.04 -11.79 15.27
C ASP A 484 -7.52 -11.49 15.01
N ALA A 485 -8.18 -10.84 15.96
CA ALA A 485 -9.56 -10.42 15.81
C ALA A 485 -9.78 -9.03 16.42
N VAL A 486 -10.82 -8.36 15.93
CA VAL A 486 -11.33 -7.10 16.48
C VAL A 486 -12.81 -7.28 16.77
N VAL A 487 -13.22 -6.93 17.99
CA VAL A 487 -14.62 -6.88 18.42
C VAL A 487 -15.05 -5.42 18.41
N THR A 488 -16.07 -5.11 17.62
CA THR A 488 -16.74 -3.82 17.58
C THR A 488 -17.96 -3.90 18.51
N ILE A 489 -17.99 -3.02 19.49
CA ILE A 489 -18.87 -3.06 20.67
C ILE A 489 -19.80 -1.84 20.63
N PRO A 490 -21.13 -2.04 20.72
CA PRO A 490 -22.08 -0.95 20.84
C PRO A 490 -21.95 -0.24 22.19
N ASP A 491 -22.33 1.03 22.24
CA ASP A 491 -22.22 1.90 23.43
C ASP A 491 -22.99 1.35 24.64
N GLU A 492 -24.16 0.74 24.39
CA GLU A 492 -24.99 0.12 25.42
C GLU A 492 -24.68 -1.38 25.58
N VAL A 493 -23.68 -1.69 26.40
CA VAL A 493 -23.18 -3.06 26.60
C VAL A 493 -24.15 -3.97 27.38
N ALA A 494 -25.03 -3.40 28.21
CA ALA A 494 -25.84 -4.14 29.18
C ALA A 494 -26.94 -5.04 28.58
N GLN A 495 -27.17 -5.00 27.26
CA GLN A 495 -28.24 -5.74 26.59
C GLN A 495 -27.82 -6.52 25.33
N VAL A 496 -26.51 -6.63 25.04
CA VAL A 496 -26.10 -7.25 23.76
C VAL A 496 -26.29 -8.76 23.78
N ARG A 497 -27.31 -9.22 23.04
CA ARG A 497 -27.69 -10.63 22.92
C ARG A 497 -27.24 -11.30 21.63
N SER A 498 -26.77 -10.53 20.65
CA SER A 498 -26.45 -11.03 19.32
C SER A 498 -25.11 -10.53 18.81
N VAL A 499 -24.44 -11.39 18.03
CA VAL A 499 -23.14 -11.11 17.43
C VAL A 499 -23.12 -11.51 15.96
N LEU A 500 -22.52 -10.70 15.12
CA LEU A 500 -22.09 -11.07 13.77
C LEU A 500 -20.60 -11.39 13.77
N LEU A 501 -20.26 -12.66 13.56
CA LEU A 501 -18.88 -13.10 13.35
C LEU A 501 -18.54 -13.01 11.85
N LEU A 502 -17.44 -12.38 11.49
CA LEU A 502 -17.05 -12.09 10.11
C LEU A 502 -15.63 -12.54 9.82
N THR A 503 -15.42 -13.08 8.61
CA THR A 503 -14.08 -13.30 8.07
C THR A 503 -13.93 -12.89 6.61
N HIS A 504 -12.69 -12.66 6.22
CA HIS A 504 -12.31 -12.09 4.94
C HIS A 504 -12.16 -13.14 3.83
N GLY A 505 -12.02 -12.66 2.58
CA GLY A 505 -11.75 -13.49 1.41
C GLY A 505 -10.31 -14.02 1.35
N ALA A 506 -9.94 -14.67 0.25
CA ALA A 506 -8.62 -15.33 0.10
C ALA A 506 -7.42 -14.40 0.29
N GLY A 507 -7.47 -13.17 -0.26
CA GLY A 507 -6.36 -12.20 -0.23
C GLY A 507 -6.51 -11.03 0.74
N GLY A 508 -7.54 -11.03 1.60
CA GLY A 508 -7.79 -9.93 2.55
C GLY A 508 -7.32 -10.21 3.98
N ASP A 509 -7.73 -9.36 4.91
CA ASP A 509 -7.70 -9.56 6.35
C ASP A 509 -8.96 -8.95 7.02
N MET A 510 -9.04 -8.97 8.35
CA MET A 510 -10.17 -8.41 9.10
C MET A 510 -10.39 -6.88 8.91
N ASN A 511 -9.38 -6.16 8.43
CA ASN A 511 -9.43 -4.71 8.20
C ASN A 511 -9.91 -4.34 6.80
N PHE A 512 -10.34 -5.34 6.02
CA PHE A 512 -10.92 -5.10 4.72
C PHE A 512 -12.14 -4.15 4.82
N ARG A 513 -12.16 -3.07 4.03
CA ARG A 513 -13.09 -1.92 4.18
C ARG A 513 -14.56 -2.31 4.31
N HIS A 514 -15.02 -3.29 3.52
CA HIS A 514 -16.40 -3.79 3.58
C HIS A 514 -16.73 -4.46 4.91
N LEU A 515 -15.77 -5.17 5.52
CA LEU A 515 -15.96 -5.79 6.82
C LEU A 515 -15.96 -4.73 7.92
N VAL A 516 -15.06 -3.72 7.85
CA VAL A 516 -15.00 -2.61 8.80
C VAL A 516 -16.30 -1.83 8.82
N SER A 517 -16.76 -1.42 7.64
CA SER A 517 -18.00 -0.67 7.48
C SER A 517 -19.20 -1.47 7.99
N LEU A 518 -19.28 -2.76 7.67
CA LEU A 518 -20.34 -3.63 8.17
C LEU A 518 -20.29 -3.79 9.70
N ALA A 519 -19.09 -3.95 10.28
CA ALA A 519 -18.96 -4.09 11.73
C ALA A 519 -19.42 -2.84 12.49
N GLN A 520 -19.11 -1.65 11.97
CA GLN A 520 -19.60 -0.39 12.52
C GLN A 520 -21.12 -0.25 12.37
N ALA A 521 -21.68 -0.58 11.20
CA ALA A 521 -23.13 -0.52 10.97
C ALA A 521 -23.91 -1.50 11.84
N VAL A 522 -23.35 -2.69 12.10
CA VAL A 522 -23.91 -3.71 12.99
C VAL A 522 -23.86 -3.25 14.45
N ALA A 523 -22.73 -2.67 14.89
CA ALA A 523 -22.59 -2.08 16.23
C ALA A 523 -23.52 -0.89 16.44
N ALA A 524 -23.68 -0.02 15.45
CA ALA A 524 -24.62 1.09 15.51
C ALA A 524 -26.09 0.64 15.66
N ARG A 525 -26.42 -0.60 15.28
CA ARG A 525 -27.73 -1.22 15.52
C ARG A 525 -27.81 -2.07 16.79
N GLY A 526 -26.84 -1.95 17.70
CA GLY A 526 -26.87 -2.59 19.02
C GLY A 526 -26.38 -4.04 19.06
N HIS A 527 -25.73 -4.52 18.00
CA HIS A 527 -25.20 -5.88 17.91
C HIS A 527 -23.67 -5.90 18.06
N LEU A 528 -23.10 -6.95 18.64
CA LEU A 528 -21.65 -7.13 18.57
C LEU A 528 -21.23 -7.49 17.14
N CYS A 529 -20.06 -7.04 16.70
CA CYS A 529 -19.45 -7.60 15.50
C CYS A 529 -18.00 -8.00 15.77
N MET A 530 -17.66 -9.26 15.56
CA MET A 530 -16.29 -9.73 15.61
C MET A 530 -15.78 -9.99 14.20
N ARG A 531 -14.66 -9.38 13.82
CA ARG A 531 -13.93 -9.72 12.59
C ARG A 531 -12.62 -10.38 12.95
N PHE A 532 -12.24 -11.43 12.23
CA PHE A 532 -10.96 -12.11 12.47
C PHE A 532 -10.20 -12.45 11.19
N THR A 533 -8.88 -12.54 11.32
CA THR A 533 -7.96 -12.82 10.21
C THR A 533 -7.53 -14.30 10.22
N CYS A 534 -7.74 -14.98 9.09
CA CYS A 534 -7.19 -16.30 8.80
C CYS A 534 -6.48 -16.30 7.44
N LYS A 535 -5.14 -16.23 7.46
CA LYS A 535 -4.31 -16.11 6.23
C LYS A 535 -4.19 -17.41 5.43
N ALA A 536 -4.60 -18.56 5.97
CA ALA A 536 -4.52 -19.82 5.24
C ALA A 536 -5.47 -19.82 4.03
N LEU A 537 -5.04 -20.36 2.89
CA LEU A 537 -5.88 -20.47 1.68
C LEU A 537 -6.74 -21.74 1.65
N ASN A 538 -6.51 -22.68 2.58
CA ASN A 538 -7.26 -23.93 2.69
C ASN A 538 -8.61 -23.70 3.39
N LEU A 539 -9.71 -24.11 2.74
CA LEU A 539 -11.07 -23.93 3.25
C LEU A 539 -11.30 -24.66 4.58
N ALA A 540 -10.89 -25.93 4.69
CA ALA A 540 -11.06 -26.71 5.92
C ALA A 540 -10.31 -26.07 7.11
N HIS A 541 -9.12 -25.51 6.86
CA HIS A 541 -8.39 -24.76 7.87
C HIS A 541 -9.11 -23.47 8.28
N ARG A 542 -9.69 -22.75 7.31
CA ARG A 542 -10.53 -21.57 7.61
C ARG A 542 -11.76 -21.92 8.43
N VAL A 543 -12.43 -23.03 8.14
CA VAL A 543 -13.57 -23.53 8.93
C VAL A 543 -13.14 -23.84 10.37
N LYS A 544 -11.97 -24.46 10.56
CA LYS A 544 -11.41 -24.70 11.91
C LYS A 544 -11.11 -23.38 12.64
N ALA A 545 -10.53 -22.40 11.97
CA ALA A 545 -10.25 -21.07 12.54
C ALA A 545 -11.55 -20.33 12.91
N TYR A 546 -12.54 -20.39 12.02
CA TYR A 546 -13.87 -19.81 12.23
C TYR A 546 -14.55 -20.44 13.46
N ARG A 547 -14.49 -21.76 13.59
CA ARG A 547 -15.00 -22.48 14.76
C ARG A 547 -14.30 -22.05 16.05
N ALA A 548 -13.00 -21.80 16.02
CA ALA A 548 -12.27 -21.31 17.19
C ALA A 548 -12.74 -19.92 17.61
N ALA A 549 -12.99 -19.02 16.65
CA ALA A 549 -13.55 -17.71 16.94
C ALA A 549 -14.98 -17.77 17.50
N LEU A 550 -15.83 -18.66 16.97
CA LEU A 550 -17.15 -18.93 17.53
C LEU A 550 -17.07 -19.45 18.98
N LYS A 551 -16.20 -20.43 19.24
CA LYS A 551 -15.98 -20.98 20.59
C LYS A 551 -15.49 -19.92 21.57
N TYR A 552 -14.57 -19.06 21.12
CA TYR A 552 -14.04 -17.97 21.95
C TYR A 552 -15.15 -17.02 22.39
N LEU A 553 -16.03 -16.60 21.46
CA LEU A 553 -17.20 -15.77 21.79
C LEU A 553 -18.18 -16.48 22.72
N LYS A 554 -18.44 -17.78 22.51
CA LYS A 554 -19.31 -18.59 23.40
C LYS A 554 -18.75 -18.72 24.83
N SER A 555 -17.42 -18.71 24.97
CA SER A 555 -16.75 -18.84 26.28
C SER A 555 -16.53 -17.52 27.02
N HIS A 556 -16.88 -16.39 26.41
CA HIS A 556 -16.64 -15.07 26.98
C HIS A 556 -17.78 -14.68 27.94
N ASP A 557 -17.44 -14.26 29.15
CA ASP A 557 -18.38 -13.95 30.24
C ASP A 557 -18.84 -12.48 30.26
N ARG A 558 -18.15 -11.61 29.51
CA ARG A 558 -18.47 -10.18 29.45
C ARG A 558 -19.81 -9.86 28.77
N PHE A 559 -20.28 -10.71 27.86
CA PHE A 559 -21.49 -10.46 27.09
C PHE A 559 -22.43 -11.66 27.15
N THR A 560 -23.73 -11.44 27.33
CA THR A 560 -24.75 -12.50 27.31
C THR A 560 -25.22 -12.77 25.88
N ILE A 561 -24.36 -13.38 25.06
CA ILE A 561 -24.65 -13.65 23.65
C ILE A 561 -25.50 -14.92 23.53
N THR A 562 -26.75 -14.77 23.09
CA THR A 562 -27.70 -15.87 22.87
C THR A 562 -27.96 -16.14 21.39
N SER A 563 -27.47 -15.30 20.47
CA SER A 563 -27.75 -15.41 19.05
C SER A 563 -26.53 -15.10 18.19
N PHE A 564 -26.11 -16.07 17.37
CA PHE A 564 -24.93 -15.95 16.53
C PHE A 564 -25.32 -15.84 15.07
N PHE A 565 -24.80 -14.81 14.40
CA PHE A 565 -24.82 -14.71 12.95
C PHE A 565 -23.42 -14.98 12.44
N LEU A 566 -23.30 -15.85 11.43
CA LEU A 566 -22.02 -16.15 10.79
C LEU A 566 -21.99 -15.47 9.43
N GLY A 567 -20.93 -14.75 9.10
CA GLY A 567 -20.79 -14.15 7.79
C GLY A 567 -19.36 -14.07 7.28
N GLY A 568 -19.25 -13.66 6.03
CA GLY A 568 -17.94 -13.38 5.44
C GLY A 568 -18.03 -12.91 4.01
N ARG A 569 -16.87 -12.46 3.50
CA ARG A 569 -16.71 -12.05 2.10
C ARG A 569 -16.01 -13.13 1.29
N SER A 570 -16.52 -13.44 0.11
CA SER A 570 -15.87 -14.36 -0.85
C SER A 570 -15.55 -15.71 -0.20
N MET A 571 -14.28 -16.12 -0.14
CA MET A 571 -13.88 -17.35 0.53
C MET A 571 -14.26 -17.41 2.03
N GLY A 572 -14.43 -16.26 2.68
CA GLY A 572 -14.97 -16.18 4.04
C GLY A 572 -16.44 -16.56 4.13
N ALA A 573 -17.25 -16.21 3.12
CA ALA A 573 -18.65 -16.63 3.01
C ALA A 573 -18.75 -18.16 2.89
N ARG A 574 -17.87 -18.78 2.08
CA ARG A 574 -17.77 -20.23 1.97
C ARG A 574 -17.43 -20.89 3.31
N ALA A 575 -16.50 -20.31 4.06
CA ALA A 575 -16.13 -20.82 5.38
C ALA A 575 -17.29 -20.71 6.39
N ALA A 576 -18.07 -19.63 6.35
CA ALA A 576 -19.25 -19.44 7.20
C ALA A 576 -20.33 -20.49 6.90
N VAL A 577 -20.66 -20.71 5.63
CA VAL A 577 -21.62 -21.74 5.19
C VAL A 577 -21.16 -23.13 5.61
N SER A 578 -19.90 -23.49 5.33
CA SER A 578 -19.36 -24.80 5.67
C SER A 578 -19.30 -25.04 7.19
N LEU A 579 -19.01 -24.00 7.99
CA LEU A 579 -19.11 -24.11 9.45
C LEU A 579 -20.56 -24.33 9.89
N THR A 580 -21.51 -23.58 9.32
CA THR A 580 -22.94 -23.70 9.67
C THR A 580 -23.44 -25.11 9.41
N ARG A 581 -23.07 -25.73 8.27
CA ARG A 581 -23.44 -27.12 7.97
C ARG A 581 -22.92 -28.09 9.04
N HIS A 582 -21.66 -27.96 9.43
CA HIS A 582 -21.11 -28.81 10.49
C HIS A 582 -21.80 -28.59 11.84
N LEU A 583 -22.27 -27.37 12.13
CA LEU A 583 -23.01 -27.07 13.36
C LEU A 583 -24.44 -27.65 13.32
N GLU A 584 -25.12 -27.61 12.17
CA GLU A 584 -26.40 -28.30 11.96
C GLU A 584 -26.25 -29.81 12.21
N GLU A 585 -25.20 -30.43 11.63
CA GLU A 585 -24.91 -31.86 11.82
C GLU A 585 -24.57 -32.22 13.28
N GLU A 586 -23.97 -31.28 14.02
CA GLU A 586 -23.65 -31.42 15.45
C GLU A 586 -24.84 -31.10 16.37
N GLY A 587 -25.96 -30.60 15.84
CA GLY A 587 -27.14 -30.18 16.61
C GLY A 587 -26.95 -28.88 17.40
N ASP A 588 -26.05 -28.00 16.98
CA ASP A 588 -25.77 -26.72 17.65
C ASP A 588 -26.68 -25.59 17.10
N GLU A 589 -27.77 -25.32 17.80
CA GLU A 589 -28.81 -24.36 17.40
C GLU A 589 -28.44 -22.87 17.67
N CYS A 590 -27.19 -22.56 18.02
CA CYS A 590 -26.81 -21.19 18.38
C CYS A 590 -26.81 -20.20 17.20
N VAL A 591 -26.73 -20.71 15.97
CA VAL A 591 -26.65 -19.90 14.75
C VAL A 591 -28.06 -19.52 14.30
N ARG A 592 -28.34 -18.22 14.24
CA ARG A 592 -29.63 -17.65 13.80
C ARG A 592 -29.66 -17.30 12.31
N GLY A 593 -28.52 -17.28 11.65
CA GLY A 593 -28.46 -17.06 10.20
C GLY A 593 -27.05 -16.86 9.66
N VAL A 594 -26.92 -16.93 8.32
CA VAL A 594 -25.65 -16.82 7.60
C VAL A 594 -25.68 -15.68 6.58
N VAL A 595 -24.68 -14.81 6.61
CA VAL A 595 -24.51 -13.67 5.68
C VAL A 595 -23.38 -13.95 4.69
N CYS A 596 -23.74 -14.08 3.42
CA CYS A 596 -22.85 -14.39 2.32
C CYS A 596 -22.62 -13.14 1.44
N VAL A 597 -21.50 -12.44 1.66
CA VAL A 597 -21.12 -11.27 0.84
C VAL A 597 -20.22 -11.72 -0.31
N SER A 598 -20.64 -11.48 -1.55
CA SER A 598 -19.93 -11.89 -2.77
C SER A 598 -19.55 -13.38 -2.74
N PHE A 599 -20.51 -14.28 -2.60
CA PHE A 599 -20.21 -15.72 -2.52
C PHE A 599 -19.62 -16.23 -3.86
N PRO A 600 -18.42 -16.83 -3.88
CA PRO A 600 -17.76 -17.21 -5.13
C PRO A 600 -18.22 -18.59 -5.57
N LEU A 601 -19.42 -18.65 -6.17
CA LEU A 601 -20.08 -19.86 -6.63
C LEU A 601 -19.24 -20.65 -7.64
N HIS A 602 -18.41 -19.98 -8.45
CA HIS A 602 -17.43 -20.60 -9.34
C HIS A 602 -16.18 -19.70 -9.47
N PRO A 603 -15.03 -20.20 -9.93
CA PRO A 603 -13.94 -19.35 -10.43
C PRO A 603 -14.39 -18.54 -11.66
N PRO A 604 -13.69 -17.44 -11.98
CA PRO A 604 -13.93 -16.70 -13.22
C PRO A 604 -13.84 -17.62 -14.44
N ALA A 605 -14.81 -17.48 -15.36
CA ALA A 605 -14.93 -18.26 -16.60
C ALA A 605 -15.10 -19.80 -16.42
N GLN A 606 -15.28 -20.30 -15.19
CA GLN A 606 -15.41 -21.75 -14.90
C GLN A 606 -16.78 -22.10 -14.30
N THR A 607 -17.86 -21.63 -14.92
CA THR A 607 -19.25 -21.78 -14.44
C THR A 607 -19.67 -23.25 -14.20
N HIS A 608 -19.10 -24.20 -14.94
CA HIS A 608 -19.35 -25.63 -14.76
C HIS A 608 -18.96 -26.17 -13.37
N THR A 609 -18.01 -25.52 -12.68
CA THR A 609 -17.52 -25.94 -11.35
C THR A 609 -18.46 -25.55 -10.20
N HIS A 610 -19.57 -24.86 -10.48
CA HIS A 610 -20.50 -24.37 -9.45
C HIS A 610 -21.06 -25.49 -8.55
N GLN A 611 -21.17 -26.71 -9.07
CA GLN A 611 -21.72 -27.86 -8.34
C GLN A 611 -20.90 -28.16 -7.08
N GLN A 612 -19.56 -28.25 -7.19
CA GLN A 612 -18.66 -28.50 -6.07
C GLN A 612 -18.71 -27.43 -4.98
N ARG A 613 -19.02 -26.18 -5.34
CA ARG A 613 -19.07 -25.06 -4.39
C ARG A 613 -20.46 -24.78 -3.83
N SER A 614 -21.48 -25.47 -4.34
CA SER A 614 -22.87 -25.37 -3.89
C SER A 614 -23.33 -26.61 -3.10
N GLU A 615 -22.49 -27.63 -2.94
CA GLU A 615 -22.76 -28.79 -2.08
C GLU A 615 -23.10 -28.38 -0.65
N ASP A 616 -22.21 -27.60 0.00
CA ASP A 616 -22.45 -27.11 1.36
C ASP A 616 -23.73 -26.25 1.44
N LEU A 617 -24.07 -25.50 0.39
CA LEU A 617 -25.29 -24.67 0.35
C LEU A 617 -26.56 -25.50 0.28
N ARG A 618 -26.59 -26.55 -0.56
CA ARG A 618 -27.76 -27.42 -0.71
C ARG A 618 -27.98 -28.32 0.48
N ALA A 619 -26.93 -28.61 1.24
CA ALA A 619 -26.98 -29.44 2.43
C ALA A 619 -27.52 -28.70 3.67
N LEU A 620 -27.58 -27.36 3.67
CA LEU A 620 -28.19 -26.59 4.74
C LEU A 620 -29.71 -26.70 4.71
N SER A 621 -30.30 -26.95 5.88
CA SER A 621 -31.73 -27.26 6.00
C SER A 621 -32.47 -26.33 6.96
N GLN A 622 -31.79 -25.72 7.94
CA GLN A 622 -32.46 -25.02 9.04
C GLN A 622 -32.19 -23.50 9.07
N GLN A 623 -30.94 -23.07 8.95
CA GLN A 623 -30.56 -21.69 9.25
C GLN A 623 -30.79 -20.79 8.03
N PRO A 624 -31.42 -19.61 8.19
CA PRO A 624 -31.69 -18.72 7.07
C PRO A 624 -30.40 -18.11 6.50
N LEU A 625 -30.34 -17.95 5.18
CA LEU A 625 -29.21 -17.38 4.47
C LEU A 625 -29.57 -16.06 3.78
N LEU A 626 -28.67 -15.09 3.86
CA LEU A 626 -28.70 -13.86 3.07
C LEU A 626 -27.50 -13.82 2.13
N PHE A 627 -27.76 -13.78 0.83
CA PHE A 627 -26.76 -13.45 -0.17
C PHE A 627 -26.81 -11.96 -0.51
N ILE A 628 -25.65 -11.31 -0.44
CA ILE A 628 -25.42 -10.01 -1.08
C ILE A 628 -24.49 -10.25 -2.26
N SER A 629 -25.03 -10.13 -3.48
CA SER A 629 -24.30 -10.43 -4.72
C SER A 629 -24.46 -9.33 -5.73
N GLY A 630 -23.42 -9.08 -6.51
CA GLY A 630 -23.46 -8.12 -7.62
C GLY A 630 -24.05 -8.75 -8.89
N THR A 631 -24.83 -7.98 -9.68
CA THR A 631 -25.37 -8.50 -10.94
C THR A 631 -24.29 -8.70 -12.03
N ALA A 632 -23.11 -8.11 -11.85
CA ALA A 632 -21.93 -8.26 -12.71
C ALA A 632 -20.80 -9.08 -12.03
N ASP A 633 -21.13 -9.93 -11.04
CA ASP A 633 -20.16 -10.80 -10.37
C ASP A 633 -19.69 -11.93 -11.30
N ASN A 634 -18.42 -11.89 -11.72
CA ASN A 634 -17.80 -12.89 -12.59
C ASN A 634 -17.46 -14.22 -11.90
N MET A 635 -17.62 -14.31 -10.58
CA MET A 635 -17.46 -15.52 -9.77
C MET A 635 -18.80 -16.06 -9.25
N CYS A 636 -19.91 -15.38 -9.54
CA CYS A 636 -21.25 -15.77 -9.10
C CYS A 636 -22.31 -15.32 -10.11
N GLU A 637 -22.46 -16.06 -11.20
CA GLU A 637 -23.45 -15.74 -12.23
C GLU A 637 -24.88 -15.75 -11.68
N ARG A 638 -25.63 -14.68 -11.94
CA ARG A 638 -26.99 -14.47 -11.42
C ARG A 638 -27.93 -15.66 -11.63
N LYS A 639 -28.02 -16.16 -12.85
CA LYS A 639 -28.91 -17.29 -13.21
C LYS A 639 -28.51 -18.58 -12.48
N LEU A 640 -27.21 -18.78 -12.26
CA LEU A 640 -26.71 -19.96 -11.55
C LEU A 640 -27.02 -19.87 -10.06
N LEU A 641 -26.82 -18.71 -9.44
CA LEU A 641 -27.16 -18.51 -8.04
C LEU A 641 -28.67 -18.67 -7.81
N GLU A 642 -29.50 -18.05 -8.65
CA GLU A 642 -30.97 -18.19 -8.59
C GLU A 642 -31.39 -19.68 -8.69
N LYS A 643 -30.79 -20.45 -9.60
CA LYS A 643 -31.03 -21.90 -9.74
C LYS A 643 -30.58 -22.70 -8.51
N VAL A 644 -29.43 -22.35 -7.91
CA VAL A 644 -28.95 -23.00 -6.69
C VAL A 644 -29.91 -22.73 -5.54
N VAL A 645 -30.33 -21.47 -5.36
CA VAL A 645 -31.26 -21.04 -4.31
C VAL A 645 -32.62 -21.74 -4.43
N GLN A 646 -33.15 -21.91 -5.65
CA GLN A 646 -34.39 -22.67 -5.88
C GLN A 646 -34.30 -24.15 -5.43
N GLY A 647 -33.09 -24.71 -5.38
CA GLY A 647 -32.84 -26.09 -4.95
C GLY A 647 -32.36 -26.22 -3.50
N MET A 648 -32.30 -25.13 -2.73
CA MET A 648 -31.92 -25.15 -1.32
C MET A 648 -33.13 -25.42 -0.43
N GLN A 649 -32.91 -26.10 0.69
CA GLN A 649 -33.95 -26.35 1.70
C GLN A 649 -34.03 -25.21 2.71
N ALA A 650 -32.88 -24.65 3.10
CA ALA A 650 -32.80 -23.53 4.03
C ALA A 650 -33.47 -22.24 3.47
N PRO A 651 -34.22 -21.48 4.30
CA PRO A 651 -34.81 -20.20 3.88
C PRO A 651 -33.74 -19.23 3.37
N THR A 652 -33.78 -18.87 2.10
CA THR A 652 -32.69 -18.11 1.47
C THR A 652 -33.21 -16.85 0.79
N ALA A 653 -32.63 -15.71 1.16
CA ALA A 653 -32.84 -14.42 0.52
C ALA A 653 -31.62 -14.01 -0.30
N VAL A 654 -31.86 -13.39 -1.47
CA VAL A 654 -30.82 -12.78 -2.28
C VAL A 654 -31.12 -11.29 -2.41
N ARG A 655 -30.11 -10.45 -2.21
CA ARG A 655 -30.12 -9.02 -2.51
C ARG A 655 -29.08 -8.76 -3.58
N TRP A 656 -29.56 -8.24 -4.70
CA TRP A 656 -28.74 -7.92 -5.86
C TRP A 656 -28.32 -6.46 -5.79
N ILE A 657 -27.01 -6.23 -5.83
CA ILE A 657 -26.46 -4.89 -6.02
C ILE A 657 -26.28 -4.69 -7.52
N GLU A 658 -27.11 -3.83 -8.11
CA GLU A 658 -27.15 -3.63 -9.56
C GLU A 658 -25.82 -3.09 -10.08
N GLY A 659 -25.27 -3.73 -11.12
CA GLY A 659 -23.99 -3.39 -11.75
C GLY A 659 -22.75 -3.75 -10.93
N ALA A 660 -22.89 -4.38 -9.76
CA ALA A 660 -21.74 -4.64 -8.89
C ALA A 660 -20.92 -5.84 -9.37
N SER A 661 -19.60 -5.70 -9.35
CA SER A 661 -18.64 -6.79 -9.57
C SER A 661 -18.51 -7.72 -8.35
N HIS A 662 -17.67 -8.76 -8.41
CA HIS A 662 -17.33 -9.57 -7.23
C HIS A 662 -16.78 -8.73 -6.06
N GLY A 663 -16.11 -7.62 -6.39
CA GLY A 663 -15.62 -6.66 -5.41
C GLY A 663 -16.70 -5.82 -4.73
N LEU A 664 -17.95 -5.92 -5.22
CA LEU A 664 -19.08 -5.01 -5.01
C LEU A 664 -18.83 -3.57 -5.50
N ALA A 665 -17.86 -3.39 -6.41
CA ALA A 665 -17.70 -2.13 -7.11
C ALA A 665 -18.75 -2.01 -8.22
N VAL A 666 -19.52 -0.93 -8.22
CA VAL A 666 -20.53 -0.61 -9.24
C VAL A 666 -20.03 0.58 -10.06
N ARG A 667 -20.00 0.45 -11.40
CA ARG A 667 -19.65 1.57 -12.27
C ARG A 667 -20.68 2.69 -12.10
N GLY A 668 -20.24 3.92 -11.87
CA GLY A 668 -21.15 5.07 -11.72
C GLY A 668 -21.71 5.29 -10.31
N ARG A 669 -21.43 4.42 -9.32
CA ARG A 669 -21.87 4.61 -7.92
C ARG A 669 -20.69 4.70 -6.96
N ALA A 670 -20.80 5.61 -5.99
CA ALA A 670 -19.83 5.77 -4.91
C ALA A 670 -19.69 4.49 -4.08
N GLU A 671 -18.47 4.12 -3.68
CA GLU A 671 -18.22 2.94 -2.85
C GLU A 671 -18.98 3.04 -1.51
N GLU A 672 -18.99 4.22 -0.88
CA GLU A 672 -19.69 4.46 0.39
C GLU A 672 -21.19 4.24 0.27
N ALA A 673 -21.81 4.68 -0.84
CA ALA A 673 -23.25 4.47 -1.07
C ALA A 673 -23.58 2.99 -1.31
N VAL A 674 -22.68 2.26 -1.97
CA VAL A 674 -22.83 0.80 -2.14
C VAL A 674 -22.61 0.08 -0.82
N LEU A 675 -21.63 0.51 0.00
CA LEU A 675 -21.41 -0.03 1.33
C LEU A 675 -22.61 0.24 2.25
N GLU A 676 -23.18 1.43 2.21
CA GLU A 676 -24.37 1.78 2.98
C GLU A 676 -25.59 0.93 2.57
N GLU A 677 -25.82 0.74 1.27
CA GLU A 677 -26.87 -0.16 0.75
C GLU A 677 -26.65 -1.60 1.23
N VAL A 678 -25.43 -2.12 1.08
CA VAL A 678 -25.04 -3.47 1.50
C VAL A 678 -25.22 -3.64 3.00
N ASN A 679 -24.71 -2.69 3.79
CA ASN A 679 -24.82 -2.71 5.24
C ASN A 679 -26.27 -2.69 5.68
N THR A 680 -27.08 -1.80 5.11
CA THR A 680 -28.52 -1.67 5.40
C THR A 680 -29.26 -2.98 5.12
N HIS A 681 -29.02 -3.59 3.96
CA HIS A 681 -29.61 -4.90 3.65
C HIS A 681 -29.26 -5.98 4.66
N ILE A 682 -28.00 -6.03 5.12
CA ILE A 682 -27.53 -7.03 6.07
C ILE A 682 -28.12 -6.76 7.46
N THR A 683 -28.05 -5.52 7.94
CA THR A 683 -28.52 -5.15 9.28
C THR A 683 -30.04 -5.28 9.40
N ASP A 684 -30.80 -4.88 8.38
CA ASP A 684 -32.26 -4.98 8.42
C ASP A 684 -32.70 -6.44 8.41
N TRP A 685 -32.01 -7.28 7.62
CA TRP A 685 -32.24 -8.71 7.63
C TRP A 685 -31.90 -9.36 8.98
N MET A 686 -30.77 -8.98 9.59
CA MET A 686 -30.40 -9.45 10.93
C MET A 686 -31.45 -9.08 11.98
N CYS A 687 -31.97 -7.84 11.95
CA CYS A 687 -33.04 -7.42 12.84
C CYS A 687 -34.32 -8.24 12.64
N GLN A 688 -34.67 -8.58 11.39
CA GLN A 688 -35.81 -9.45 11.09
C GLN A 688 -35.63 -10.87 11.64
N GLN A 689 -34.42 -11.43 11.55
CA GLN A 689 -34.12 -12.76 12.09
C GLN A 689 -34.03 -12.77 13.63
N ALA A 690 -33.65 -11.66 14.25
CA ALA A 690 -33.56 -11.54 15.71
C ALA A 690 -34.93 -11.43 16.41
N LEU A 691 -35.99 -11.08 15.68
CA LEU A 691 -37.37 -10.99 16.17
C LEU A 691 -38.15 -12.31 16.06
N GLN A 692 -37.57 -13.35 15.43
CA GLN A 692 -38.11 -14.71 15.27
C GLN A 692 -37.41 -15.68 16.24
#